data_AF-A0A8J7XWR4-F1
#
_entry.id   AF-A0A8J7XWR4-F1
#
_cell.length_a   1.000
_cell.length_b   1.000
_cell.length_c   1.000
_cell.angle_alpha   90.00
_cell.angle_beta   90.00
_cell.angle_gamma   90.00
#
_symmetry.space_group_name_H-M   'P 1'
#
loop_
_entity.id
_entity.type
_entity.pdbx_description
1 polymer ?
#
loop_
_entity_poly.entity_id
_entity_poly.type
_entity_poly.pdbx_seq_one_letter_code
_entity_poly.pdbx_strand_id
1 'polypeptide(L)'
;MRDYTTRIVALTLTLVLLVGCIAQPPETAPPESSSVDDVLATLEGLPIDEFFEESYKQLLLRNPEYLTELGIAELYGVGNDQLTNISDAYIRETYELQKGILQLLREYDRYQLTREQQISYDVYEWFLDDVVRQHEFMYYDYPVTHFITGVQNQLIQFFTDIHPVTNKKDAEDYIARLKQVDIKFEQLIEGLTLREEAGIIPPKFIIQWSLYDVRRIASGSARYLPFYTAFEEKVNVLELETEEKQSLLEDAEKAINDSVIPAFQDLKDYLEHLESVAHTDDGVWQFHKGGEYYTYALRHHTTTDMTADEIHQLGLQEVERIHAEMRTIFDQLGYPEDESLSQLFDRVARDGGYVSGNLVVETYEALIEEADQNLDAAFDIRPAAEVIVIGGPIGGFYVPGSLDGSRPGAFYANVGGSEPLYGMPTLAYHEAVPGHHFQISLAQEMDLPFFRGDVGFTGYAEGWALYAEQLAWELDWYKDDPYGNLGRLQYEAFRAARLVVDTGIHAKKWTYDQALIYMKENVGFDSSVVNLEHEVSRYIAWPGQATAYKIGMLKILELRQKAMDALGDQFDTKEFHRIILGNGSMPLDILEKVVQDYIDAKLGNPCTFYSYPMFKPASCTVFTASIGDTVLFGNNEDWNDKSTYIWFVPASEIQYGGVYVGFGDYHAQGGMNDQGLCFDANAIPESKMKSHPERLSTINFARRALQQCATVEEVAQLIELYDLSGLGRAQFLFADRTGNAIIMCPGTDGEMKAIRKEGVYQVTTNFNVLSPRLGEHPCWRYNAAVGMLKKIEDENDLTVEYFESILKAVFQRYTTYSTIYDPVDSTVYLYNWHNFDEVVVFNLEEELEKGYHTYYIPLLFPREPEETKEPEMSLSEKTQESEESPGDSAAPAPEPVTSSAPSFNIFYAFLIAVIIVFIAVVAAVLKKKQ
;
A
#
# COMPACT_ATOMS: atom_id res chain seq x y z
N MET A 1 27.92 -75.50 -31.73
CA MET A 1 27.67 -74.69 -32.95
C MET A 1 28.04 -73.27 -32.58
N ARG A 2 28.84 -72.59 -33.43
CA ARG A 2 29.23 -71.15 -33.44
C ARG A 2 28.79 -70.29 -32.22
N ASP A 3 29.64 -69.52 -31.54
CA ASP A 3 30.77 -68.74 -32.03
C ASP A 3 31.85 -68.51 -30.97
N TYR A 4 33.08 -68.47 -31.50
CA TYR A 4 34.37 -68.17 -30.88
C TYR A 4 34.62 -66.65 -31.02
N THR A 5 35.51 -65.95 -30.30
CA THR A 5 36.76 -66.36 -29.68
C THR A 5 37.26 -65.24 -28.77
N THR A 6 37.88 -65.61 -27.65
CA THR A 6 38.57 -64.68 -26.75
C THR A 6 39.98 -65.20 -26.49
N ARG A 7 40.96 -64.27 -26.50
CA ARG A 7 42.30 -64.28 -25.86
C ARG A 7 43.45 -65.08 -26.49
N ILE A 8 44.53 -64.34 -26.83
CA ILE A 8 45.96 -64.62 -26.55
C ILE A 8 46.64 -63.22 -26.45
N VAL A 9 47.08 -62.73 -25.28
CA VAL A 9 48.36 -62.94 -24.52
C VAL A 9 49.60 -62.26 -25.12
N ALA A 10 50.03 -61.21 -24.40
CA ALA A 10 51.38 -60.77 -24.02
C ALA A 10 52.47 -60.33 -25.05
N LEU A 11 52.81 -59.04 -24.87
CA LEU A 11 54.13 -58.37 -24.91
C LEU A 11 54.99 -58.39 -26.20
N THR A 12 55.03 -57.23 -26.85
CA THR A 12 56.29 -56.60 -27.29
C THR A 12 56.20 -55.08 -27.21
N LEU A 13 57.29 -54.50 -26.69
CA LEU A 13 57.54 -53.10 -26.41
C LEU A 13 57.65 -52.25 -27.70
N THR A 14 57.38 -50.94 -27.55
CA THR A 14 57.84 -49.79 -28.36
C THR A 14 57.04 -49.40 -29.61
N LEU A 15 56.11 -48.44 -29.46
CA LEU A 15 56.11 -47.20 -30.24
C LEU A 15 55.11 -46.17 -29.68
N VAL A 16 55.63 -44.98 -29.35
CA VAL A 16 54.98 -43.67 -29.50
C VAL A 16 53.90 -43.27 -28.49
N LEU A 17 54.36 -42.51 -27.48
CA LEU A 17 53.84 -41.19 -27.08
C LEU A 17 52.70 -40.61 -27.94
N LEU A 18 51.47 -41.06 -27.70
CA LEU A 18 50.23 -40.31 -27.92
C LEU A 18 49.11 -41.07 -27.18
N VAL A 19 48.22 -40.31 -26.56
CA VAL A 19 47.08 -40.74 -25.70
C VAL A 19 47.45 -40.89 -24.22
N GLY A 20 47.51 -39.72 -23.58
CA GLY A 20 47.40 -39.54 -22.14
C GLY A 20 46.55 -38.30 -21.84
N CYS A 21 45.36 -38.19 -22.45
CA CYS A 21 44.30 -37.31 -21.96
C CYS A 21 43.17 -38.23 -21.49
N ILE A 22 43.22 -38.62 -20.22
CA ILE A 22 42.04 -39.06 -19.51
C ILE A 22 41.20 -37.79 -19.35
N ALA A 23 40.08 -37.74 -20.07
CA ALA A 23 39.09 -36.69 -19.88
C ALA A 23 38.68 -36.70 -18.41
N GLN A 24 38.98 -35.61 -17.70
CA GLN A 24 38.25 -35.27 -16.48
C GLN A 24 36.75 -35.30 -16.83
N PRO A 25 35.88 -35.82 -15.96
CA PRO A 25 34.46 -35.48 -16.08
C PRO A 25 34.39 -33.95 -16.18
N PRO A 26 33.57 -33.39 -17.09
CA PRO A 26 33.46 -31.95 -17.17
C PRO A 26 33.15 -31.45 -15.76
N GLU A 27 34.00 -30.56 -15.25
CA GLU A 27 33.57 -29.63 -14.20
C GLU A 27 32.25 -29.09 -14.71
N THR A 28 31.15 -29.53 -14.11
CA THR A 28 29.88 -28.84 -14.28
C THR A 28 30.17 -27.45 -13.78
N ALA A 29 30.30 -26.53 -14.72
CA ALA A 29 30.25 -25.12 -14.40
C ALA A 29 29.09 -24.92 -13.42
N PRO A 30 29.27 -24.11 -12.36
CA PRO A 30 28.13 -23.73 -11.54
C PRO A 30 27.01 -23.27 -12.48
N PRO A 31 25.74 -23.68 -12.25
CA PRO A 31 24.65 -23.29 -13.12
C PRO A 31 24.74 -21.78 -13.33
N GLU A 32 24.82 -21.34 -14.60
CA GLU A 32 24.76 -19.92 -14.92
C GLU A 32 23.51 -19.37 -14.22
N SER A 33 23.69 -18.33 -13.40
CA SER A 33 22.57 -17.65 -12.76
C SER A 33 21.60 -17.25 -13.87
N SER A 34 20.35 -17.72 -13.80
CA SER A 34 19.32 -17.37 -14.77
C SER A 34 19.20 -15.86 -14.87
N SER A 35 19.24 -15.31 -16.08
CA SER A 35 19.05 -13.86 -16.25
C SER A 35 17.64 -13.45 -15.83
N VAL A 36 17.44 -12.16 -15.51
CA VAL A 36 16.08 -11.62 -15.21
C VAL A 36 15.10 -11.96 -16.33
N ASP A 37 15.52 -11.85 -17.59
CA ASP A 37 14.69 -12.19 -18.76
C ASP A 37 14.30 -13.67 -18.77
N ASP A 38 15.22 -14.58 -18.44
CA ASP A 38 14.92 -16.01 -18.36
C ASP A 38 13.90 -16.29 -17.25
N VAL A 39 14.02 -15.61 -16.11
CA VAL A 39 13.07 -15.74 -14.98
C VAL A 39 11.69 -15.22 -15.40
N LEU A 40 11.59 -14.03 -15.96
CA LEU A 40 10.33 -13.45 -16.41
C LEU A 40 9.64 -14.32 -17.48
N ALA A 41 10.41 -14.93 -18.39
CA ALA A 41 9.87 -15.86 -19.38
C ALA A 41 9.24 -17.12 -18.77
N THR A 42 9.62 -17.52 -17.55
CA THR A 42 8.96 -18.63 -16.84
C THR A 42 7.64 -18.22 -16.17
N LEU A 43 7.40 -16.92 -15.98
CA LEU A 43 6.19 -16.37 -15.36
C LEU A 43 5.10 -16.02 -16.40
N GLU A 44 5.47 -15.85 -17.67
CA GLU A 44 4.56 -15.45 -18.75
C GLU A 44 3.46 -16.50 -18.99
N GLY A 45 2.20 -16.05 -19.01
CA GLY A 45 1.03 -16.88 -19.34
C GLY A 45 0.61 -17.88 -18.25
N LEU A 46 1.18 -17.81 -17.04
CA LEU A 46 0.70 -18.60 -15.91
C LEU A 46 -0.76 -18.24 -15.54
N PRO A 47 -1.54 -19.16 -14.96
CA PRO A 47 -2.75 -18.79 -14.23
C PRO A 47 -2.43 -17.80 -13.10
N ILE A 48 -3.31 -16.86 -12.80
CA ILE A 48 -3.04 -15.76 -11.86
C ILE A 48 -2.58 -16.22 -10.46
N ASP A 49 -3.16 -17.30 -9.93
CA ASP A 49 -2.80 -17.82 -8.61
C ASP A 49 -1.38 -18.43 -8.63
N GLU A 50 -1.04 -19.16 -9.70
CA GLU A 50 0.32 -19.68 -9.91
C GLU A 50 1.33 -18.54 -10.14
N PHE A 51 0.91 -17.48 -10.84
CA PHE A 51 1.72 -16.30 -11.06
C PHE A 51 2.07 -15.58 -9.75
N PHE A 52 1.10 -15.41 -8.84
CA PHE A 52 1.36 -14.82 -7.53
C PHE A 52 2.44 -15.61 -6.77
N GLU A 53 2.26 -16.92 -6.66
CA GLU A 53 3.19 -17.79 -5.92
C GLU A 53 4.58 -17.81 -6.55
N GLU A 54 4.68 -18.08 -7.86
CA GLU A 54 5.98 -18.23 -8.51
C GLU A 54 6.70 -16.89 -8.65
N SER A 55 6.01 -15.78 -8.94
CA SER A 55 6.66 -14.48 -9.03
C SER A 55 7.18 -13.99 -7.67
N TYR A 56 6.38 -14.17 -6.60
CA TYR A 56 6.79 -13.75 -5.26
C TYR A 56 7.92 -14.63 -4.73
N LYS A 57 7.90 -15.93 -5.03
CA LYS A 57 9.03 -16.83 -4.79
C LYS A 57 10.33 -16.33 -5.40
N GLN A 58 10.33 -15.81 -6.63
CA GLN A 58 11.54 -15.25 -7.23
C GLN A 58 12.06 -14.04 -6.45
N LEU A 59 11.17 -13.23 -5.85
CA LEU A 59 11.57 -12.12 -4.99
C LEU A 59 12.13 -12.61 -3.65
N LEU A 60 11.49 -13.58 -3.00
CA LEU A 60 11.95 -14.18 -1.74
C LEU A 60 13.33 -14.83 -1.85
N LEU A 61 13.61 -15.52 -2.97
CA LEU A 61 14.91 -16.13 -3.23
C LEU A 61 16.06 -15.12 -3.26
N ARG A 62 15.76 -13.82 -3.37
CA ARG A 62 16.76 -12.75 -3.31
C ARG A 62 17.17 -12.35 -1.90
N ASN A 63 16.48 -12.86 -0.88
CA ASN A 63 16.74 -12.58 0.53
C ASN A 63 16.80 -13.90 1.35
N PRO A 64 17.92 -14.64 1.29
CA PRO A 64 18.07 -15.91 2.01
C PRO A 64 18.03 -15.76 3.54
N GLU A 65 18.38 -14.60 4.10
CA GLU A 65 18.24 -14.33 5.53
C GLU A 65 16.75 -14.30 5.93
N TYR A 66 15.90 -13.66 5.12
CA TYR A 66 14.47 -13.61 5.38
C TYR A 66 13.78 -14.98 5.27
N LEU A 67 14.22 -15.83 4.34
CA LEU A 67 13.75 -17.23 4.28
C LEU A 67 14.10 -18.02 5.55
N THR A 68 15.27 -17.75 6.17
CA THR A 68 15.61 -18.31 7.49
C THR A 68 14.70 -17.74 8.58
N GLU A 69 14.45 -16.43 8.55
CA GLU A 69 13.60 -15.76 9.54
C GLU A 69 12.18 -16.33 9.57
N LEU A 70 11.61 -16.58 8.40
CA LEU A 70 10.29 -17.19 8.21
C LEU A 70 10.27 -18.71 8.50
N GLY A 71 11.43 -19.36 8.61
CA GLY A 71 11.53 -20.82 8.84
C GLY A 71 11.22 -21.67 7.60
N ILE A 72 11.39 -21.12 6.39
CA ILE A 72 10.97 -21.77 5.13
C ILE A 72 12.12 -21.96 4.13
N ALA A 73 13.38 -21.70 4.50
CA ALA A 73 14.52 -21.84 3.59
C ALA A 73 14.59 -23.22 2.88
N GLU A 74 14.35 -24.31 3.60
CA GLU A 74 14.35 -25.67 3.03
C GLU A 74 13.22 -25.88 2.01
N LEU A 75 12.04 -25.28 2.24
CA LEU A 75 10.89 -25.35 1.30
C LEU A 75 11.25 -24.77 -0.07
N TYR A 76 12.12 -23.77 -0.09
CA TYR A 76 12.60 -23.09 -1.30
C TYR A 76 13.93 -23.66 -1.83
N GLY A 77 14.45 -24.73 -1.22
CA GLY A 77 15.72 -25.34 -1.61
C GLY A 77 16.94 -24.47 -1.33
N VAL A 78 16.81 -23.49 -0.42
CA VAL A 78 17.88 -22.56 -0.02
C VAL A 78 18.49 -23.04 1.29
N GLY A 79 19.82 -23.11 1.36
CA GLY A 79 20.53 -23.41 2.60
C GLY A 79 20.54 -22.21 3.55
N ASN A 80 20.62 -22.48 4.86
CA ASN A 80 20.81 -21.45 5.88
C ASN A 80 22.26 -20.94 5.95
N ASP A 81 23.03 -21.06 4.87
CA ASP A 81 24.47 -20.80 4.80
C ASP A 81 24.84 -19.53 4.02
N GLN A 82 23.88 -18.74 3.57
CA GLN A 82 24.11 -17.54 2.75
C GLN A 82 23.58 -16.27 3.44
N LEU A 83 24.37 -15.19 3.36
CA LEU A 83 23.90 -13.84 3.68
C LEU A 83 23.34 -13.17 2.41
N THR A 84 22.40 -12.25 2.58
CA THR A 84 21.78 -11.51 1.47
C THR A 84 22.81 -10.64 0.77
N ASN A 85 22.82 -10.72 -0.56
CA ASN A 85 23.61 -9.83 -1.40
C ASN A 85 22.96 -8.44 -1.42
N ILE A 86 23.69 -7.42 -0.96
CA ILE A 86 23.22 -6.03 -0.90
C ILE A 86 24.05 -5.09 -1.78
N SER A 87 24.82 -5.64 -2.74
CA SER A 87 25.57 -4.84 -3.72
C SER A 87 24.63 -4.00 -4.59
N ASP A 88 25.11 -2.85 -5.07
CA ASP A 88 24.32 -1.96 -5.93
C ASP A 88 23.82 -2.67 -7.19
N ALA A 89 24.67 -3.48 -7.81
CA ALA A 89 24.32 -4.27 -8.99
C ALA A 89 23.17 -5.24 -8.72
N TYR A 90 23.16 -5.91 -7.56
CA TYR A 90 22.12 -6.85 -7.19
C TYR A 90 20.79 -6.16 -6.88
N ILE A 91 20.82 -4.99 -6.26
CA ILE A 91 19.63 -4.16 -6.02
C ILE A 91 19.02 -3.70 -7.35
N ARG A 92 19.83 -3.26 -8.31
CA ARG A 92 19.37 -2.88 -9.66
C ARG A 92 18.77 -4.05 -10.44
N GLU A 93 19.39 -5.23 -10.36
CA GLU A 93 18.83 -6.44 -10.95
C GLU A 93 17.48 -6.82 -10.31
N THR A 94 17.36 -6.69 -8.98
CA THR A 94 16.11 -6.91 -8.24
C THR A 94 15.01 -5.95 -8.73
N TYR A 95 15.35 -4.69 -8.95
CA TYR A 95 14.43 -3.69 -9.49
C TYR A 95 13.92 -4.06 -10.89
N GLU A 96 14.79 -4.49 -11.81
CA GLU A 96 14.33 -4.92 -13.14
C GLU A 96 13.42 -6.16 -13.07
N LEU A 97 13.68 -7.08 -12.13
CA LEU A 97 12.79 -8.21 -11.87
C LEU A 97 11.42 -7.75 -11.35
N GLN A 98 11.38 -6.89 -10.32
CA GLN A 98 10.12 -6.33 -9.77
C GLN A 98 9.30 -5.60 -10.84
N LYS A 99 9.98 -4.78 -11.66
CA LYS A 99 9.37 -4.05 -12.76
C LYS A 99 8.83 -4.98 -13.85
N GLY A 100 9.55 -6.03 -14.20
CA GLY A 100 9.09 -7.06 -15.14
C GLY A 100 7.88 -7.82 -14.62
N ILE A 101 7.89 -8.21 -13.34
CA ILE A 101 6.74 -8.85 -12.68
C ILE A 101 5.52 -7.92 -12.69
N LEU A 102 5.69 -6.63 -12.37
CA LEU A 102 4.61 -5.65 -12.43
C LEU A 102 4.00 -5.52 -13.83
N GLN A 103 4.84 -5.56 -14.88
CA GLN A 103 4.37 -5.50 -16.26
C GLN A 103 3.54 -6.74 -16.61
N LEU A 104 4.03 -7.94 -16.28
CA LEU A 104 3.30 -9.19 -16.51
C LEU A 104 1.99 -9.24 -15.70
N LEU A 105 1.99 -8.77 -14.45
CA LEU A 105 0.77 -8.68 -13.64
C LEU A 105 -0.28 -7.79 -14.31
N ARG A 106 0.13 -6.65 -14.89
CA ARG A 106 -0.78 -5.71 -15.57
C ARG A 106 -1.35 -6.25 -16.89
N GLU A 107 -0.87 -7.39 -17.41
CA GLU A 107 -1.46 -8.05 -18.58
C GLU A 107 -2.72 -8.87 -18.27
N TYR A 108 -2.94 -9.24 -17.00
CA TYR A 108 -4.14 -9.97 -16.59
C TYR A 108 -5.36 -9.03 -16.60
N ASP A 109 -6.45 -9.48 -17.25
CA ASP A 109 -7.73 -8.78 -17.20
C ASP A 109 -8.37 -8.96 -15.82
N ARG A 110 -8.22 -7.92 -14.97
CA ARG A 110 -8.78 -7.85 -13.62
C ARG A 110 -10.27 -8.21 -13.56
N TYR A 111 -11.05 -7.94 -14.60
CA TYR A 111 -12.50 -8.21 -14.60
C TYR A 111 -12.85 -9.69 -14.82
N GLN A 112 -11.90 -10.51 -15.29
CA GLN A 112 -12.07 -11.97 -15.37
C GLN A 112 -11.72 -12.69 -14.06
N LEU A 113 -11.12 -11.97 -13.11
CA LEU A 113 -10.69 -12.52 -11.84
C LEU A 113 -11.87 -12.68 -10.87
N THR A 114 -11.82 -13.71 -10.02
CA THR A 114 -12.75 -13.82 -8.88
C THR A 114 -12.56 -12.65 -7.93
N ARG A 115 -13.53 -12.42 -7.03
CA ARG A 115 -13.44 -11.29 -6.10
C ARG A 115 -12.18 -11.35 -5.23
N GLU A 116 -11.85 -12.54 -4.74
CA GLU A 116 -10.66 -12.79 -3.92
C GLU A 116 -9.37 -12.54 -4.71
N GLN A 117 -9.31 -13.04 -5.95
CA GLN A 117 -8.20 -12.77 -6.87
C GLN A 117 -8.05 -11.29 -7.19
N GLN A 118 -9.16 -10.53 -7.29
CA GLN A 118 -9.09 -9.08 -7.49
C GLN A 118 -8.47 -8.35 -6.31
N ILE A 119 -8.75 -8.77 -5.07
CA ILE A 119 -8.11 -8.17 -3.88
C ILE A 119 -6.61 -8.49 -3.92
N SER A 120 -6.24 -9.74 -4.15
CA SER A 120 -4.83 -10.14 -4.26
C SER A 120 -4.12 -9.41 -5.39
N TYR A 121 -4.76 -9.27 -6.55
CA TYR A 121 -4.26 -8.47 -7.67
C TYR A 121 -4.00 -7.03 -7.26
N ASP A 122 -4.99 -6.35 -6.67
CA ASP A 122 -4.88 -4.94 -6.30
C ASP A 122 -3.75 -4.73 -5.28
N VAL A 123 -3.62 -5.63 -4.30
CA VAL A 123 -2.58 -5.54 -3.26
C VAL A 123 -1.20 -5.75 -3.86
N TYR A 124 -1.05 -6.76 -4.73
CA TYR A 124 0.24 -7.06 -5.32
C TYR A 124 0.68 -5.98 -6.32
N GLU A 125 -0.26 -5.47 -7.10
CA GLU A 125 -0.02 -4.36 -8.03
C GLU A 125 0.40 -3.10 -7.27
N TRP A 126 -0.29 -2.75 -6.18
CA TRP A 126 0.08 -1.61 -5.34
C TRP A 126 1.49 -1.78 -4.75
N PHE A 127 1.80 -2.96 -4.21
CA PHE A 127 3.12 -3.26 -3.65
C PHE A 127 4.24 -3.13 -4.69
N LEU A 128 4.07 -3.78 -5.85
CA LEU A 128 5.05 -3.75 -6.93
C LEU A 128 5.21 -2.34 -7.52
N ASP A 129 4.11 -1.60 -7.70
CA ASP A 129 4.16 -0.21 -8.17
C ASP A 129 4.90 0.69 -7.18
N ASP A 130 4.69 0.52 -5.88
CA ASP A 130 5.37 1.31 -4.86
C ASP A 130 6.88 1.02 -4.78
N VAL A 131 7.29 -0.26 -4.79
CA VAL A 131 8.74 -0.60 -4.77
C VAL A 131 9.44 -0.22 -6.09
N VAL A 132 8.73 -0.25 -7.22
CA VAL A 132 9.26 0.25 -8.51
C VAL A 132 9.46 1.77 -8.45
N ARG A 133 8.52 2.52 -7.85
CA ARG A 133 8.68 3.97 -7.62
C ARG A 133 9.83 4.28 -6.67
N GLN A 134 10.04 3.45 -5.66
CA GLN A 134 11.14 3.61 -4.70
C GLN A 134 12.51 3.70 -5.38
N HIS A 135 12.69 3.05 -6.53
CA HIS A 135 13.97 3.00 -7.22
C HIS A 135 14.49 4.38 -7.62
N GLU A 136 13.60 5.36 -7.90
CA GLU A 136 14.00 6.75 -8.14
C GLU A 136 14.74 7.35 -6.92
N PHE A 137 14.42 6.87 -5.73
CA PHE A 137 14.94 7.31 -4.44
C PHE A 137 15.81 6.24 -3.75
N MET A 138 16.37 5.26 -4.48
CA MET A 138 17.10 4.11 -3.91
C MET A 138 18.33 4.47 -3.02
N TYR A 139 18.75 5.74 -3.02
CA TYR A 139 19.86 6.26 -2.23
C TYR A 139 19.43 7.26 -1.16
N TYR A 140 18.13 7.50 -0.94
CA TYR A 140 17.62 8.53 -0.03
C TYR A 140 17.44 8.04 1.41
N ASP A 141 17.70 6.77 1.64
CA ASP A 141 17.66 6.09 2.94
C ASP A 141 19.03 6.09 3.64
N TYR A 142 19.02 5.73 4.92
CA TYR A 142 20.23 5.53 5.72
C TYR A 142 20.37 4.06 6.12
N PRO A 143 21.19 3.25 5.41
CA PRO A 143 21.36 1.83 5.73
C PRO A 143 22.00 1.57 7.11
N VAL A 144 22.75 2.54 7.64
CA VAL A 144 23.44 2.45 8.92
C VAL A 144 22.89 3.49 9.88
N THR A 145 22.05 3.04 10.80
CA THR A 145 21.41 3.88 11.84
C THR A 145 21.52 3.19 13.19
N HIS A 146 21.43 3.94 14.29
CA HIS A 146 21.47 3.38 15.64
C HIS A 146 20.19 2.60 16.01
N PHE A 147 19.20 2.51 15.12
CA PHE A 147 17.96 1.77 15.32
C PHE A 147 18.11 0.29 14.98
N ILE A 148 17.12 -0.49 15.39
CA ILE A 148 17.04 -1.92 15.05
C ILE A 148 17.00 -2.17 13.53
N THR A 149 16.61 -1.19 12.72
CA THR A 149 16.58 -1.27 11.26
C THR A 149 17.94 -1.05 10.57
N GLY A 150 18.97 -0.60 11.31
CA GLY A 150 20.31 -0.47 10.73
C GLY A 150 20.90 -1.85 10.41
N VAL A 151 21.53 -2.00 9.24
CA VAL A 151 22.06 -3.28 8.75
C VAL A 151 22.99 -3.95 9.77
N GLN A 152 23.82 -3.17 10.47
CA GLN A 152 24.72 -3.68 11.50
C GLN A 152 24.02 -4.23 12.74
N ASN A 153 22.84 -3.68 13.08
CA ASN A 153 22.03 -4.11 14.22
C ASN A 153 21.16 -5.32 13.84
N GLN A 154 20.54 -5.30 12.66
CA GLN A 154 19.81 -6.45 12.11
C GLN A 154 20.71 -7.68 11.99
N LEU A 155 21.96 -7.50 11.55
CA LEU A 155 22.91 -8.61 11.46
C LEU A 155 23.18 -9.24 12.85
N ILE A 156 23.33 -8.43 13.90
CA ILE A 156 23.52 -8.94 15.26
C ILE A 156 22.29 -9.73 15.69
N GLN A 157 21.09 -9.16 15.59
CA GLN A 157 19.83 -9.81 15.96
C GLN A 157 19.62 -11.11 15.18
N PHE A 158 19.94 -11.09 13.88
CA PHE A 158 19.81 -12.26 13.02
C PHE A 158 20.62 -13.43 13.55
N PHE A 159 21.87 -13.22 13.92
CA PHE A 159 22.72 -14.28 14.50
C PHE A 159 22.28 -14.66 15.92
N THR A 160 21.92 -13.70 16.79
CA THR A 160 21.61 -14.02 18.19
C THR A 160 20.25 -14.69 18.35
N ASP A 161 19.22 -14.20 17.64
CA ASP A 161 17.82 -14.51 17.96
C ASP A 161 17.13 -15.32 16.86
N ILE A 162 17.50 -15.08 15.59
CA ILE A 162 16.78 -15.64 14.43
C ILE A 162 17.43 -16.93 13.90
N HIS A 163 18.75 -16.96 13.74
CA HIS A 163 19.44 -18.10 13.14
C HIS A 163 19.32 -19.34 14.05
N PRO A 164 18.76 -20.45 13.54
CA PRO A 164 18.64 -21.69 14.31
C PRO A 164 20.02 -22.30 14.54
N VAL A 165 20.24 -22.89 15.70
CA VAL A 165 21.40 -23.75 15.99
C VAL A 165 20.88 -24.93 16.81
N THR A 166 20.16 -25.83 16.13
CA THR A 166 19.48 -26.98 16.75
C THR A 166 20.22 -28.29 16.53
N ASN A 167 21.15 -28.30 15.58
CA ASN A 167 21.94 -29.46 15.21
C ASN A 167 23.30 -29.02 14.63
N LYS A 168 24.14 -29.99 14.25
CA LYS A 168 25.49 -29.72 13.72
C LYS A 168 25.49 -28.94 12.40
N LYS A 169 24.57 -29.24 11.46
CA LYS A 169 24.49 -28.55 10.17
C LYS A 169 24.13 -27.08 10.37
N ASP A 170 23.16 -26.79 11.23
CA ASP A 170 22.81 -25.41 11.58
C ASP A 170 24.02 -24.64 12.16
N ALA A 171 24.82 -25.30 13.00
CA ALA A 171 26.02 -24.70 13.56
C ALA A 171 27.09 -24.42 12.48
N GLU A 172 27.24 -25.33 11.51
CA GLU A 172 28.12 -25.14 10.35
C GLU A 172 27.63 -24.00 9.44
N ASP A 173 26.31 -23.88 9.26
CA ASP A 173 25.65 -22.83 8.47
C ASP A 173 25.81 -21.43 9.09
N TYR A 174 25.66 -21.36 10.42
CA TYR A 174 25.96 -20.15 11.20
C TYR A 174 27.41 -19.69 10.96
N ILE A 175 28.37 -20.62 11.03
CA ILE A 175 29.79 -20.33 10.77
C ILE A 175 30.02 -19.95 9.31
N ALA A 176 29.31 -20.56 8.36
CA ALA A 176 29.40 -20.22 6.94
C ALA A 176 28.96 -18.77 6.68
N ARG A 177 27.90 -18.31 7.33
CA ARG A 177 27.45 -16.90 7.28
C ARG A 177 28.40 -15.95 7.97
N LEU A 178 28.98 -16.32 9.12
CA LEU A 178 30.01 -15.50 9.79
C LEU A 178 31.20 -15.20 8.87
N LYS A 179 31.55 -16.12 7.97
CA LYS A 179 32.64 -15.98 6.98
C LYS A 179 32.30 -15.07 5.79
N GLN A 180 31.06 -14.58 5.69
CA GLN A 180 30.57 -13.73 4.60
C GLN A 180 30.29 -12.28 5.07
N VAL A 181 30.48 -11.99 6.36
CA VAL A 181 30.15 -10.67 6.93
C VAL A 181 31.01 -9.56 6.32
N ASP A 182 32.28 -9.84 6.06
CA ASP A 182 33.19 -8.98 5.28
C ASP A 182 32.65 -8.64 3.90
N ILE A 183 32.19 -9.63 3.13
CA ILE A 183 31.61 -9.41 1.80
C ILE A 183 30.35 -8.53 1.90
N LYS A 184 29.43 -8.85 2.83
CA LYS A 184 28.21 -8.05 3.03
C LYS A 184 28.53 -6.60 3.43
N PHE A 185 29.56 -6.38 4.25
CA PHE A 185 29.95 -5.03 4.67
C PHE A 185 30.74 -4.27 3.60
N GLU A 186 31.50 -4.95 2.74
CA GLU A 186 32.08 -4.35 1.53
C GLU A 186 30.96 -3.78 0.63
N GLN A 187 29.91 -4.56 0.41
CA GLN A 187 28.72 -4.13 -0.35
C GLN A 187 27.95 -3.00 0.35
N LEU A 188 27.84 -3.05 1.69
CA LEU A 188 27.26 -1.95 2.47
C LEU A 188 28.05 -0.65 2.27
N ILE A 189 29.38 -0.70 2.35
CA ILE A 189 30.26 0.47 2.18
C ILE A 189 30.22 0.98 0.74
N GLU A 190 30.13 0.11 -0.26
CA GLU A 190 29.84 0.49 -1.65
C GLU A 190 28.55 1.31 -1.73
N GLY A 191 27.45 0.79 -1.17
CA GLY A 191 26.16 1.47 -1.14
C GLY A 191 26.17 2.79 -0.38
N LEU A 192 26.93 2.91 0.71
CA LEU A 192 27.11 4.16 1.43
C LEU A 192 27.94 5.17 0.64
N THR A 193 28.96 4.72 -0.09
CA THR A 193 29.78 5.57 -0.96
C THR A 193 28.94 6.19 -2.07
N LEU A 194 28.05 5.42 -2.69
CA LEU A 194 27.12 5.92 -3.71
C LEU A 194 26.14 6.97 -3.15
N ARG A 195 25.69 6.79 -1.90
CA ARG A 195 24.86 7.77 -1.18
C ARG A 195 25.64 9.06 -0.89
N GLU A 196 26.89 8.94 -0.45
CA GLU A 196 27.80 10.08 -0.26
C GLU A 196 28.01 10.85 -1.57
N GLU A 197 28.26 10.16 -2.69
CA GLU A 197 28.40 10.77 -4.02
C GLU A 197 27.12 11.49 -4.49
N ALA A 198 25.95 10.96 -4.12
CA ALA A 198 24.65 11.59 -4.36
C ALA A 198 24.34 12.76 -3.40
N GLY A 199 25.21 13.03 -2.42
CA GLY A 199 25.02 14.05 -1.39
C GLY A 199 24.01 13.66 -0.30
N ILE A 200 23.68 12.37 -0.19
CA ILE A 200 22.80 11.83 0.84
C ILE A 200 23.66 11.33 1.99
N ILE A 201 23.89 12.21 2.97
CA ILE A 201 24.66 11.91 4.17
C ILE A 201 23.76 12.10 5.39
N PRO A 202 23.69 11.13 6.32
CA PRO A 202 22.92 11.30 7.55
C PRO A 202 23.42 12.50 8.37
N PRO A 203 22.55 13.14 9.16
CA PRO A 203 22.96 14.14 10.15
C PRO A 203 24.09 13.62 11.05
N LYS A 204 25.05 14.50 11.35
CA LYS A 204 26.28 14.11 12.08
C LYS A 204 26.03 13.33 13.37
N PHE A 205 25.01 13.70 14.15
CA PHE A 205 24.73 13.03 15.41
C PHE A 205 24.21 11.59 15.23
N ILE A 206 23.49 11.29 14.14
CA ILE A 206 23.06 9.92 13.80
C ILE A 206 24.29 9.04 13.55
N ILE A 207 25.27 9.55 12.81
CA ILE A 207 26.54 8.85 12.55
C ILE A 207 27.28 8.59 13.87
N GLN A 208 27.37 9.60 14.74
CA GLN A 208 28.02 9.48 16.05
C GLN A 208 27.37 8.41 16.94
N TRP A 209 26.05 8.27 16.90
CA TRP A 209 25.33 7.27 17.66
C TRP A 209 25.53 5.87 17.05
N SER A 210 25.44 5.74 15.73
CA SER A 210 25.76 4.47 15.04
C SER A 210 27.20 4.01 15.32
N LEU A 211 28.16 4.94 15.41
CA LEU A 211 29.55 4.65 15.73
C LEU A 211 29.73 4.03 17.13
N TYR A 212 28.81 4.22 18.07
CA TYR A 212 28.94 3.67 19.42
C TYR A 212 28.98 2.14 19.41
N ASP A 213 27.98 1.49 18.80
CA ASP A 213 27.92 0.03 18.71
C ASP A 213 28.96 -0.52 17.72
N VAL A 214 29.19 0.16 16.60
CA VAL A 214 30.20 -0.24 15.62
C VAL A 214 31.59 -0.29 16.25
N ARG A 215 31.98 0.72 17.05
CA ARG A 215 33.27 0.74 17.77
C ARG A 215 33.40 -0.40 18.78
N ARG A 216 32.30 -0.75 19.47
CA ARG A 216 32.28 -1.85 20.44
C ARG A 216 32.59 -3.19 19.78
N ILE A 217 32.02 -3.47 18.61
CA ILE A 217 32.30 -4.70 17.86
C ILE A 217 33.71 -4.65 17.25
N ALA A 218 34.07 -3.54 16.58
CA ALA A 218 35.34 -3.36 15.89
C ALA A 218 36.59 -3.48 16.80
N SER A 219 36.44 -3.17 18.08
CA SER A 219 37.51 -3.27 19.10
C SER A 219 37.36 -4.44 20.06
N GLY A 220 36.31 -5.25 19.89
CA GLY A 220 36.02 -6.37 20.76
C GLY A 220 36.95 -7.56 20.52
N SER A 221 36.91 -8.52 21.45
CA SER A 221 37.53 -9.83 21.27
C SER A 221 36.43 -10.84 20.96
N ALA A 222 36.66 -11.70 19.97
CA ALA A 222 35.65 -12.61 19.43
C ALA A 222 34.78 -13.29 20.50
N ARG A 223 35.39 -13.85 21.54
CA ARG A 223 34.70 -14.58 22.63
C ARG A 223 33.73 -13.76 23.48
N TYR A 224 33.83 -12.43 23.41
CA TYR A 224 32.96 -11.51 24.17
C TYR A 224 31.96 -10.77 23.27
N LEU A 225 31.97 -11.05 21.96
CA LEU A 225 31.02 -10.46 21.03
C LEU A 225 29.71 -11.27 21.02
N PRO A 226 28.55 -10.62 20.80
CA PRO A 226 27.25 -11.29 20.76
C PRO A 226 27.19 -12.48 19.81
N PHE A 227 27.86 -12.37 18.65
CA PHE A 227 27.97 -13.43 17.65
C PHE A 227 28.56 -14.74 18.21
N TYR A 228 29.52 -14.65 19.13
CA TYR A 228 30.14 -15.83 19.74
C TYR A 228 29.34 -16.31 20.94
N THR A 229 28.95 -15.40 21.84
CA THR A 229 28.31 -15.79 23.10
C THR A 229 26.96 -16.47 22.87
N ALA A 230 26.15 -15.95 21.94
CA ALA A 230 24.89 -16.60 21.58
C ALA A 230 25.12 -17.95 20.89
N PHE A 231 26.14 -18.06 20.03
CA PHE A 231 26.50 -19.32 19.40
C PHE A 231 26.98 -20.36 20.43
N GLU A 232 27.80 -19.94 21.39
CA GLU A 232 28.30 -20.79 22.47
C GLU A 232 27.17 -21.32 23.34
N GLU A 233 26.23 -20.47 23.73
CA GLU A 233 25.03 -20.87 24.48
C GLU A 233 24.23 -21.94 23.72
N LYS A 234 23.98 -21.73 22.43
CA LYS A 234 23.23 -22.67 21.58
C LYS A 234 23.99 -23.99 21.33
N VAL A 235 25.29 -23.94 21.04
CA VAL A 235 26.10 -25.16 20.81
C VAL A 235 26.25 -26.00 22.07
N ASN A 236 26.35 -25.37 23.24
CA ASN A 236 26.54 -26.08 24.50
C ASN A 236 25.39 -27.01 24.86
N VAL A 237 24.16 -26.69 24.43
CA VAL A 237 22.97 -27.52 24.67
C VAL A 237 22.76 -28.64 23.63
N LEU A 238 23.53 -28.67 22.53
CA LEU A 238 23.41 -29.70 21.50
C LEU A 238 23.85 -31.09 22.00
N GLU A 239 23.26 -32.16 21.48
CA GLU A 239 23.69 -33.54 21.73
C GLU A 239 24.86 -33.93 20.79
N LEU A 240 26.03 -33.31 20.98
CA LEU A 240 27.26 -33.58 20.23
C LEU A 240 28.42 -33.96 21.16
N GLU A 241 29.43 -34.65 20.62
CA GLU A 241 30.66 -34.96 21.36
C GLU A 241 31.41 -33.69 21.77
N THR A 242 32.13 -33.73 22.89
CA THR A 242 32.80 -32.54 23.44
C THR A 242 33.83 -31.97 22.46
N GLU A 243 34.55 -32.83 21.76
CA GLU A 243 35.52 -32.44 20.74
C GLU A 243 34.85 -31.77 19.54
N GLU A 244 33.64 -32.19 19.15
CA GLU A 244 32.90 -31.55 18.05
C GLU A 244 32.39 -30.16 18.44
N LYS A 245 31.83 -30.01 19.65
CA LYS A 245 31.44 -28.70 20.18
C LYS A 245 32.62 -27.76 20.21
N GLN A 246 33.76 -28.22 20.73
CA GLN A 246 34.98 -27.42 20.81
C GLN A 246 35.47 -26.99 19.41
N SER A 247 35.41 -27.88 18.42
CA SER A 247 35.76 -27.54 17.03
C SER A 247 34.84 -26.45 16.46
N LEU A 248 33.52 -26.57 16.66
CA LEU A 248 32.56 -25.55 16.19
C LEU A 248 32.83 -24.18 16.83
N LEU A 249 33.09 -24.16 18.15
CA LEU A 249 33.42 -22.92 18.86
C LEU A 249 34.73 -22.30 18.36
N GLU A 250 35.77 -23.09 18.09
CA GLU A 250 37.03 -22.62 17.52
C GLU A 250 36.86 -22.06 16.10
N ASP A 251 36.05 -22.73 15.27
CA ASP A 251 35.75 -22.28 13.91
C ASP A 251 34.93 -20.98 13.90
N ALA A 252 33.97 -20.82 14.83
CA ALA A 252 33.22 -19.58 15.00
C ALA A 252 34.13 -18.43 15.49
N GLU A 253 34.98 -18.68 16.50
CA GLU A 253 35.97 -17.70 16.97
C GLU A 253 36.88 -17.25 15.82
N LYS A 254 37.34 -18.19 15.00
CA LYS A 254 38.17 -17.89 13.82
C LYS A 254 37.41 -17.04 12.80
N ALA A 255 36.18 -17.43 12.44
CA ALA A 255 35.35 -16.67 11.49
C ALA A 255 35.08 -15.24 11.96
N ILE A 256 34.82 -15.04 13.25
CA ILE A 256 34.62 -13.71 13.84
C ILE A 256 35.89 -12.85 13.76
N ASN A 257 37.07 -13.43 14.06
CA ASN A 257 38.33 -12.70 13.95
C ASN A 257 38.73 -12.37 12.51
N ASP A 258 38.40 -13.24 11.56
CA ASP A 258 38.85 -13.12 10.17
C ASP A 258 37.90 -12.31 9.29
N SER A 259 36.59 -12.30 9.57
CA SER A 259 35.56 -11.66 8.73
C SER A 259 34.79 -10.59 9.49
N VAL A 260 34.20 -10.90 10.65
CA VAL A 260 33.32 -9.98 11.38
C VAL A 260 34.05 -8.76 11.94
N ILE A 261 35.11 -8.96 12.74
CA ILE A 261 35.84 -7.84 13.37
C ILE A 261 36.44 -6.90 12.30
N PRO A 262 37.13 -7.40 11.25
CA PRO A 262 37.63 -6.54 10.17
C PRO A 262 36.51 -5.77 9.46
N ALA A 263 35.39 -6.42 9.13
CA ALA A 263 34.24 -5.76 8.51
C ALA A 263 33.73 -4.56 9.33
N PHE A 264 33.60 -4.72 10.64
CA PHE A 264 33.20 -3.64 11.54
C PHE A 264 34.31 -2.58 11.71
N GLN A 265 35.59 -2.93 11.56
CA GLN A 265 36.68 -1.96 11.53
C GLN A 265 36.62 -1.08 10.28
N ASP A 266 36.35 -1.67 9.11
CA ASP A 266 36.20 -0.96 7.84
C ASP A 266 34.97 -0.04 7.87
N LEU A 267 33.84 -0.54 8.38
CA LEU A 267 32.64 0.28 8.58
C LEU A 267 32.90 1.43 9.56
N LYS A 268 33.63 1.16 10.66
CA LYS A 268 34.03 2.20 11.63
C LYS A 268 34.83 3.31 10.95
N ASP A 269 35.85 2.93 10.18
CA ASP A 269 36.73 3.88 9.48
C ASP A 269 35.95 4.71 8.46
N TYR A 270 35.02 4.08 7.72
CA TYR A 270 34.16 4.76 6.77
C TYR A 270 33.17 5.73 7.45
N LEU A 271 32.52 5.33 8.55
CA LEU A 271 31.65 6.20 9.33
C LEU A 271 32.40 7.38 9.97
N GLU A 272 33.65 7.19 10.40
CA GLU A 272 34.50 8.29 10.90
C GLU A 272 34.86 9.29 9.80
N HIS A 273 35.05 8.82 8.56
CA HIS A 273 35.16 9.68 7.39
C HIS A 273 33.85 10.44 7.14
N LEU A 274 32.70 9.75 7.09
CA LEU A 274 31.40 10.39 6.91
C LEU A 274 31.10 11.44 7.99
N GLU A 275 31.42 11.17 9.26
CA GLU A 275 31.26 12.14 10.36
C GLU A 275 32.03 13.45 10.11
N SER A 276 33.14 13.38 9.37
CA SER A 276 33.99 14.54 9.06
C SER A 276 33.41 15.45 7.96
N VAL A 277 32.54 14.90 7.10
CA VAL A 277 31.91 15.61 5.97
C VAL A 277 30.41 15.85 6.16
N ALA A 278 29.78 15.19 7.14
CA ALA A 278 28.35 15.27 7.42
C ALA A 278 27.86 16.67 7.80
N HIS A 279 26.61 16.94 7.43
CA HIS A 279 25.93 18.20 7.69
C HIS A 279 25.13 18.14 9.01
N THR A 280 24.51 19.26 9.38
CA THR A 280 23.70 19.40 10.60
C THR A 280 22.22 19.67 10.31
N ASP A 281 21.81 19.65 9.03
CA ASP A 281 20.40 19.78 8.66
C ASP A 281 19.70 18.43 8.87
N ASP A 282 18.51 18.45 9.45
CA ASP A 282 17.84 17.23 9.94
C ASP A 282 16.86 16.62 8.92
N GLY A 283 16.15 17.44 8.13
CA GLY A 283 15.10 16.93 7.25
C GLY A 283 15.58 16.62 5.84
N VAL A 284 14.95 15.64 5.19
CA VAL A 284 15.20 15.26 3.79
C VAL A 284 14.98 16.38 2.78
N TRP A 285 14.28 17.47 3.13
CA TRP A 285 14.16 18.68 2.31
C TRP A 285 15.52 19.27 1.89
N GLN A 286 16.60 18.91 2.59
CA GLN A 286 17.96 19.33 2.27
C GLN A 286 18.50 18.67 0.98
N PHE A 287 17.99 17.49 0.63
CA PHE A 287 18.47 16.72 -0.51
C PHE A 287 17.88 17.23 -1.83
N HIS A 288 18.61 16.98 -2.93
CA HIS A 288 18.03 17.10 -4.26
C HIS A 288 16.74 16.25 -4.31
N LYS A 289 15.63 16.72 -4.89
CA LYS A 289 14.32 16.03 -4.86
C LYS A 289 13.79 15.61 -3.48
N GLY A 290 14.29 16.19 -2.38
CA GLY A 290 13.89 15.81 -1.02
C GLY A 290 12.39 15.90 -0.73
N GLY A 291 11.68 16.86 -1.33
CA GLY A 291 10.22 16.97 -1.22
C GLY A 291 9.45 15.91 -2.01
N GLU A 292 9.97 15.49 -3.17
CA GLU A 292 9.40 14.40 -3.97
C GLU A 292 9.60 13.06 -3.23
N TYR A 293 10.79 12.84 -2.68
CA TYR A 293 11.08 11.69 -1.83
C TYR A 293 10.17 11.65 -0.60
N TYR A 294 9.98 12.78 0.08
CA TYR A 294 9.11 12.81 1.27
C TYR A 294 7.64 12.54 0.91
N THR A 295 7.17 13.02 -0.24
CA THR A 295 5.83 12.69 -0.75
C THR A 295 5.69 11.19 -1.02
N TYR A 296 6.70 10.58 -1.65
CA TYR A 296 6.77 9.13 -1.82
C TYR A 296 6.78 8.40 -0.46
N ALA A 297 7.60 8.83 0.50
CA ALA A 297 7.72 8.18 1.81
C ALA A 297 6.41 8.24 2.61
N LEU A 298 5.69 9.37 2.55
CA LEU A 298 4.34 9.48 3.12
C LEU A 298 3.37 8.50 2.46
N ARG A 299 3.34 8.39 1.13
CA ARG A 299 2.49 7.42 0.43
C ARG A 299 2.88 5.98 0.77
N HIS A 300 4.17 5.65 0.75
CA HIS A 300 4.70 4.32 1.04
C HIS A 300 4.24 3.84 2.42
N HIS A 301 4.35 4.69 3.44
CA HIS A 301 4.02 4.31 4.81
C HIS A 301 2.53 4.43 5.14
N THR A 302 1.86 5.49 4.68
CA THR A 302 0.45 5.73 5.01
C THR A 302 -0.49 5.00 4.09
N THR A 303 -0.06 4.64 2.88
CA THR A 303 -0.88 4.10 1.78
C THR A 303 -2.01 5.04 1.33
N THR A 304 -1.82 6.34 1.56
CA THR A 304 -2.74 7.41 1.17
C THR A 304 -2.02 8.47 0.33
N ASP A 305 -2.77 9.32 -0.36
CA ASP A 305 -2.24 10.49 -1.08
C ASP A 305 -2.25 11.78 -0.21
N MET A 306 -2.34 11.65 1.12
CA MET A 306 -2.35 12.80 2.03
C MET A 306 -1.05 13.61 1.93
N THR A 307 -1.18 14.93 1.82
CA THR A 307 -0.04 15.83 1.79
C THR A 307 0.54 16.04 3.20
N ALA A 308 1.83 16.42 3.26
CA ALA A 308 2.49 16.76 4.52
C ALA A 308 1.74 17.85 5.32
N ASP A 309 1.08 18.80 4.64
CA ASP A 309 0.33 19.88 5.28
C ASP A 309 -0.98 19.39 5.90
N GLU A 310 -1.69 18.50 5.22
CA GLU A 310 -2.90 17.85 5.76
C GLU A 310 -2.55 16.99 6.98
N ILE A 311 -1.47 16.20 6.89
CA ILE A 311 -1.00 15.35 8.00
C ILE A 311 -0.57 16.21 9.20
N HIS A 312 0.18 17.30 8.97
CA HIS A 312 0.61 18.21 10.04
C HIS A 312 -0.59 18.83 10.76
N GLN A 313 -1.56 19.34 10.00
CA GLN A 313 -2.74 19.99 10.56
C GLN A 313 -3.65 19.01 11.30
N LEU A 314 -3.79 17.78 10.79
CA LEU A 314 -4.51 16.71 11.46
C LEU A 314 -3.85 16.32 12.78
N GLY A 315 -2.51 16.23 12.80
CA GLY A 315 -1.74 15.97 14.02
C GLY A 315 -1.99 17.01 15.11
N LEU A 316 -1.99 18.30 14.75
CA LEU A 316 -2.28 19.39 15.70
C LEU A 316 -3.69 19.27 16.28
N GLN A 317 -4.68 18.95 15.45
CA GLN A 317 -6.08 18.76 15.88
C GLN A 317 -6.23 17.56 16.82
N GLU A 318 -5.60 16.44 16.50
CA GLU A 318 -5.68 15.24 17.34
C GLU A 318 -4.96 15.43 18.68
N VAL A 319 -3.81 16.11 18.72
CA VAL A 319 -3.14 16.46 19.98
C VAL A 319 -4.07 17.29 20.87
N GLU A 320 -4.73 18.32 20.32
CA GLU A 320 -5.67 19.16 21.06
C GLU A 320 -6.87 18.36 21.60
N ARG A 321 -7.46 17.50 20.76
CA ARG A 321 -8.58 16.62 21.15
C ARG A 321 -8.20 15.71 22.31
N ILE A 322 -7.04 15.05 22.21
CA ILE A 322 -6.56 14.09 23.21
C ILE A 322 -6.23 14.81 24.53
N HIS A 323 -5.63 16.00 24.48
CA HIS A 323 -5.38 16.81 25.69
C HIS A 323 -6.67 17.18 26.41
N ALA A 324 -7.74 17.52 25.67
CA ALA A 324 -9.04 17.81 26.27
C ALA A 324 -9.65 16.58 26.96
N GLU A 325 -9.47 15.39 26.39
CA GLU A 325 -9.91 14.13 26.98
C GLU A 325 -9.11 13.79 28.26
N MET A 326 -7.77 13.90 28.21
CA MET A 326 -6.91 13.74 29.38
C MET A 326 -7.30 14.68 30.51
N ARG A 327 -7.58 15.94 30.20
CA ARG A 327 -7.97 16.95 31.19
C ARG A 327 -9.21 16.53 31.97
N THR A 328 -10.19 15.94 31.30
CA THR A 328 -11.40 15.42 31.94
C THR A 328 -11.09 14.34 32.98
N ILE A 329 -10.14 13.45 32.70
CA ILE A 329 -9.75 12.38 33.64
C ILE A 329 -8.87 12.94 34.77
N PHE A 330 -7.94 13.84 34.46
CA PHE A 330 -7.16 14.53 35.49
C PHE A 330 -8.05 15.30 36.48
N ASP A 331 -9.14 15.92 36.01
CA ASP A 331 -10.13 16.59 36.87
C ASP A 331 -10.85 15.61 37.79
N GLN A 332 -11.23 14.43 37.28
CA GLN A 332 -11.85 13.36 38.07
C GLN A 332 -10.92 12.84 39.17
N LEU A 333 -9.61 12.78 38.90
CA LEU A 333 -8.57 12.42 39.87
C LEU A 333 -8.21 13.58 40.83
N GLY A 334 -8.74 14.78 40.60
CA GLY A 334 -8.46 15.97 41.41
C GLY A 334 -7.06 16.54 41.20
N TYR A 335 -6.46 16.33 40.01
CA TYR A 335 -5.14 16.84 39.68
C TYR A 335 -5.20 18.33 39.27
N PRO A 336 -4.21 19.15 39.63
CA PRO A 336 -4.27 20.60 39.40
C PRO A 336 -4.34 20.99 37.91
N GLU A 337 -4.98 22.12 37.60
CA GLU A 337 -5.05 22.66 36.23
C GLU A 337 -3.78 23.43 35.83
N ASP A 338 -3.01 23.93 36.80
CA ASP A 338 -1.82 24.78 36.57
C ASP A 338 -0.52 23.99 36.40
N GLU A 339 -0.58 22.66 36.50
CA GLU A 339 0.54 21.77 36.26
C GLU A 339 0.69 21.42 34.77
N SER A 340 1.94 21.29 34.32
CA SER A 340 2.23 20.85 32.97
C SER A 340 1.85 19.39 32.76
N LEU A 341 1.69 18.97 31.51
CA LEU A 341 1.35 17.58 31.18
C LEU A 341 2.36 16.57 31.76
N SER A 342 3.65 16.90 31.71
CA SER A 342 4.70 16.08 32.33
C SER A 342 4.54 16.00 33.86
N GLN A 343 4.22 17.09 34.55
CA GLN A 343 3.98 17.06 36.00
C GLN A 343 2.73 16.24 36.37
N LEU A 344 1.71 16.27 35.51
CA LEU A 344 0.50 15.46 35.69
C LEU A 344 0.81 13.97 35.53
N PHE A 345 1.58 13.57 34.51
CA PHE A 345 2.00 12.18 34.36
C PHE A 345 3.00 11.71 35.42
N ASP A 346 3.84 12.59 35.98
CA ASP A 346 4.64 12.28 37.18
C ASP A 346 3.76 11.95 38.40
N ARG A 347 2.54 12.50 38.47
CA ARG A 347 1.54 12.10 39.49
C ARG A 347 0.92 10.77 39.15
N VAL A 348 0.47 10.57 37.91
CA VAL A 348 -0.09 9.29 37.43
C VAL A 348 0.86 8.15 37.75
N ALA A 349 2.15 8.30 37.43
CA ALA A 349 3.16 7.27 37.66
C ALA A 349 3.38 7.00 39.15
N ARG A 350 3.45 8.03 39.98
CA ARG A 350 3.59 7.88 41.45
C ARG A 350 2.37 7.25 42.11
N ASP A 351 1.17 7.64 41.68
CA ASP A 351 -0.09 7.20 42.27
C ASP A 351 -0.50 5.81 41.75
N GLY A 352 -0.17 5.49 40.49
CA GLY A 352 -0.42 4.19 39.84
C GLY A 352 0.63 3.12 40.11
N GLY A 353 1.86 3.50 40.46
CA GLY A 353 2.94 2.59 40.85
C GLY A 353 3.80 2.05 39.69
N TYR A 354 4.81 1.24 40.06
CA TYR A 354 5.84 0.73 39.15
C TYR A 354 6.15 -0.75 39.41
N VAL A 355 6.62 -1.43 38.37
CA VAL A 355 7.21 -2.78 38.44
C VAL A 355 8.62 -2.78 37.84
N SER A 356 9.44 -3.82 38.08
CA SER A 356 10.82 -3.87 37.58
C SER A 356 11.32 -5.31 37.45
N GLY A 357 12.33 -5.52 36.59
CA GLY A 357 12.91 -6.84 36.37
C GLY A 357 11.87 -7.85 35.86
N ASN A 358 11.93 -9.10 36.30
CA ASN A 358 11.02 -10.16 35.83
C ASN A 358 9.54 -9.86 36.10
N LEU A 359 9.20 -9.03 37.08
CA LEU A 359 7.81 -8.66 37.33
C LEU A 359 7.20 -7.88 36.16
N VAL A 360 8.01 -7.21 35.34
CA VAL A 360 7.55 -6.57 34.09
C VAL A 360 7.01 -7.63 33.13
N VAL A 361 7.75 -8.73 32.94
CA VAL A 361 7.36 -9.86 32.09
C VAL A 361 6.07 -10.50 32.61
N GLU A 362 6.05 -10.87 33.90
CA GLU A 362 4.88 -11.49 34.54
C GLU A 362 3.62 -10.60 34.46
N THR A 363 3.80 -9.27 34.54
CA THR A 363 2.67 -8.32 34.42
C THR A 363 2.14 -8.26 32.99
N TYR A 364 3.01 -8.26 31.98
CA TYR A 364 2.57 -8.31 30.58
C TYR A 364 1.88 -9.63 30.25
N GLU A 365 2.41 -10.77 30.72
CA GLU A 365 1.76 -12.08 30.55
C GLU A 365 0.35 -12.08 31.13
N ALA A 366 0.16 -11.53 32.34
CA ALA A 366 -1.15 -11.43 32.96
C ALA A 366 -2.12 -10.52 32.19
N LEU A 367 -1.64 -9.37 31.68
CA LEU A 367 -2.44 -8.45 30.85
C LEU A 367 -2.88 -9.09 29.53
N ILE A 368 -2.01 -9.89 28.91
CA ILE A 368 -2.32 -10.62 27.67
C ILE A 368 -3.36 -11.71 27.94
N GLU A 369 -3.22 -12.47 29.03
CA GLU A 369 -4.20 -13.49 29.43
C GLU A 369 -5.58 -12.85 29.71
N GLU A 370 -5.61 -11.71 30.41
CA GLU A 370 -6.85 -10.97 30.66
C GLU A 370 -7.48 -10.44 29.37
N ALA A 371 -6.67 -9.91 28.44
CA ALA A 371 -7.15 -9.45 27.15
C ALA A 371 -7.82 -10.59 26.37
N ASP A 372 -7.17 -11.75 26.26
CA ASP A 372 -7.69 -12.92 25.53
C ASP A 372 -9.04 -13.42 26.09
N GLN A 373 -9.24 -13.34 27.41
CA GLN A 373 -10.50 -13.69 28.06
C GLN A 373 -11.65 -12.73 27.73
N ASN A 374 -11.35 -11.49 27.36
CA ASN A 374 -12.35 -10.44 27.13
C ASN A 374 -12.66 -10.16 25.65
N LEU A 375 -12.03 -10.89 24.70
CA LEU A 375 -12.21 -10.66 23.25
C LEU A 375 -13.59 -11.04 22.69
N ASP A 376 -14.32 -11.92 23.38
CA ASP A 376 -15.59 -12.48 22.86
C ASP A 376 -16.62 -11.42 22.52
N ALA A 377 -16.55 -10.22 23.10
CA ALA A 377 -17.45 -9.12 22.79
C ALA A 377 -17.21 -8.54 21.38
N ALA A 378 -15.97 -8.60 20.87
CA ALA A 378 -15.53 -7.90 19.67
C ALA A 378 -14.95 -8.81 18.57
N PHE A 379 -14.69 -10.09 18.84
CA PHE A 379 -14.04 -10.99 17.87
C PHE A 379 -14.74 -12.35 17.78
N ASP A 380 -14.81 -12.90 16.57
CA ASP A 380 -15.28 -14.26 16.28
C ASP A 380 -14.22 -15.14 15.59
N ILE A 381 -13.05 -14.57 15.31
CA ILE A 381 -11.83 -15.24 14.82
C ILE A 381 -10.68 -14.96 15.80
N ARG A 382 -9.74 -15.90 15.94
CA ARG A 382 -8.54 -15.79 16.78
C ARG A 382 -7.39 -16.56 16.13
N PRO A 383 -6.13 -16.11 16.25
CA PRO A 383 -4.99 -16.88 15.79
C PRO A 383 -4.84 -18.17 16.61
N ALA A 384 -4.29 -19.21 16.00
CA ALA A 384 -3.88 -20.44 16.66
C ALA A 384 -2.47 -20.32 17.27
N ALA A 385 -1.62 -19.47 16.69
CA ALA A 385 -0.29 -19.20 17.20
C ALA A 385 -0.34 -18.60 18.62
N GLU A 386 0.58 -19.04 19.48
CA GLU A 386 0.77 -18.48 20.82
C GLU A 386 1.70 -17.25 20.76
N VAL A 387 1.56 -16.37 21.76
CA VAL A 387 2.49 -15.26 22.03
C VAL A 387 3.17 -15.44 23.38
N ILE A 388 4.49 -15.22 23.40
CA ILE A 388 5.29 -15.19 24.62
C ILE A 388 5.85 -13.79 24.89
N VAL A 389 6.22 -13.53 26.14
CA VAL A 389 6.90 -12.28 26.53
C VAL A 389 8.37 -12.55 26.81
N ILE A 390 9.26 -11.81 26.14
CA ILE A 390 10.71 -11.92 26.31
C ILE A 390 11.25 -10.65 26.94
N GLY A 391 11.83 -10.75 28.14
CA GLY A 391 12.48 -9.62 28.81
C GLY A 391 13.88 -9.36 28.27
N GLY A 392 14.16 -8.12 27.86
CA GLY A 392 15.45 -7.69 27.32
C GLY A 392 15.83 -6.24 27.66
N PRO A 393 17.03 -5.79 27.25
CA PRO A 393 17.46 -4.39 27.43
C PRO A 393 16.77 -3.41 26.48
N ILE A 394 16.07 -3.93 25.47
CA ILE A 394 15.24 -3.19 24.50
C ILE A 394 13.89 -3.92 24.46
N GLY A 395 12.80 -3.17 24.32
CA GLY A 395 11.46 -3.75 24.19
C GLY A 395 10.45 -2.72 23.69
N GLY A 396 9.17 -3.09 23.73
CA GLY A 396 8.08 -2.34 23.10
C GLY A 396 7.97 -2.64 21.60
N PHE A 397 8.16 -3.90 21.21
CA PHE A 397 7.95 -4.38 19.85
C PHE A 397 7.61 -5.88 19.82
N TYR A 398 6.83 -6.26 18.81
CA TYR A 398 6.48 -7.64 18.50
C TYR A 398 7.37 -8.21 17.38
N VAL A 399 7.74 -9.49 17.50
CA VAL A 399 8.39 -10.27 16.45
C VAL A 399 7.49 -11.45 16.08
N PRO A 400 7.10 -11.59 14.79
CA PRO A 400 6.28 -12.70 14.33
C PRO A 400 6.95 -14.06 14.53
N GLY A 401 6.12 -15.07 14.75
CA GLY A 401 6.54 -16.47 14.76
C GLY A 401 7.01 -16.94 13.38
N SER A 402 7.76 -18.02 13.34
CA SER A 402 8.11 -18.67 12.08
C SER A 402 6.92 -19.48 11.54
N LEU A 403 6.81 -19.59 10.22
CA LEU A 403 5.69 -20.28 9.57
C LEU A 403 5.74 -21.80 9.77
N ASP A 404 6.91 -22.36 10.06
CA ASP A 404 7.10 -23.77 10.41
C ASP A 404 6.79 -24.10 11.89
N GLY A 405 6.47 -23.08 12.70
CA GLY A 405 6.19 -23.21 14.13
C GLY A 405 7.41 -23.46 15.01
N SER A 406 8.64 -23.39 14.47
CA SER A 406 9.87 -23.56 15.26
C SER A 406 10.13 -22.40 16.24
N ARG A 407 9.59 -21.21 15.97
CA ARG A 407 9.65 -20.02 16.84
C ARG A 407 8.24 -19.43 17.04
N PRO A 408 7.76 -19.25 18.28
CA PRO A 408 6.48 -18.58 18.54
C PRO A 408 6.58 -17.07 18.28
N GLY A 409 5.43 -16.39 18.20
CA GLY A 409 5.40 -14.93 18.23
C GLY A 409 5.88 -14.42 19.60
N ALA A 410 6.64 -13.34 19.62
CA ALA A 410 7.23 -12.83 20.85
C ALA A 410 7.04 -11.32 21.00
N PHE A 411 6.47 -10.90 22.12
CA PHE A 411 6.51 -9.51 22.59
C PHE A 411 7.78 -9.28 23.41
N TYR A 412 8.68 -8.43 22.93
CA TYR A 412 9.90 -8.05 23.65
C TYR A 412 9.61 -6.90 24.62
N ALA A 413 9.81 -7.15 25.91
CA ALA A 413 9.60 -6.18 26.98
C ALA A 413 10.93 -5.63 27.51
N ASN A 414 11.02 -4.31 27.70
CA ASN A 414 12.19 -3.70 28.32
C ASN A 414 12.17 -3.97 29.83
N VAL A 415 13.20 -4.63 30.35
CA VAL A 415 13.35 -4.93 31.79
C VAL A 415 14.53 -4.20 32.43
N GLY A 416 15.14 -3.25 31.70
CA GLY A 416 16.32 -2.49 32.12
C GLY A 416 16.05 -1.44 33.21
N GLY A 417 14.78 -1.14 33.50
CA GLY A 417 14.37 -0.09 34.43
C GLY A 417 13.12 -0.43 35.25
N SER A 418 12.59 0.60 35.92
CA SER A 418 11.28 0.55 36.56
C SER A 418 10.22 1.05 35.59
N GLU A 419 9.25 0.19 35.27
CA GLU A 419 8.18 0.48 34.32
C GLU A 419 6.92 0.94 35.06
N PRO A 420 6.31 2.08 34.69
CA PRO A 420 5.08 2.54 35.30
C PRO A 420 3.90 1.67 34.86
N LEU A 421 3.10 1.21 35.84
CA LEU A 421 1.98 0.28 35.59
C LEU A 421 0.94 0.85 34.63
N TYR A 422 0.70 2.16 34.66
CA TYR A 422 -0.37 2.80 33.89
C TYR A 422 -0.18 2.68 32.37
N GLY A 423 1.07 2.55 31.88
CA GLY A 423 1.38 2.42 30.45
C GLY A 423 1.42 0.98 29.94
N MET A 424 1.47 -0.01 30.84
CA MET A 424 1.64 -1.41 30.46
C MET A 424 0.43 -2.00 29.72
N PRO A 425 -0.84 -1.74 30.12
CA PRO A 425 -1.99 -2.30 29.41
C PRO A 425 -2.04 -1.90 27.93
N THR A 426 -1.90 -0.61 27.63
CA THR A 426 -1.99 -0.11 26.25
C THR A 426 -0.88 -0.71 25.36
N LEU A 427 0.33 -0.86 25.90
CA LEU A 427 1.43 -1.49 25.17
C LEU A 427 1.21 -3.00 24.98
N ALA A 428 0.66 -3.70 25.99
CA ALA A 428 0.30 -5.11 25.85
C ALA A 428 -0.74 -5.34 24.75
N TYR A 429 -1.76 -4.47 24.69
CA TYR A 429 -2.81 -4.56 23.69
C TYR A 429 -2.31 -4.21 22.29
N HIS A 430 -1.35 -3.28 22.18
CA HIS A 430 -0.70 -2.89 20.93
C HIS A 430 0.17 -4.02 20.35
N GLU A 431 1.08 -4.59 21.15
CA GLU A 431 2.07 -5.55 20.67
C GLU A 431 1.52 -6.98 20.57
N ALA A 432 0.59 -7.34 21.44
CA ALA A 432 0.08 -8.70 21.55
C ALA A 432 -1.41 -8.79 21.18
N VAL A 433 -2.29 -8.78 22.18
CA VAL A 433 -3.71 -9.13 22.00
C VAL A 433 -4.60 -7.93 22.34
N PRO A 434 -5.42 -7.40 21.41
CA PRO A 434 -5.69 -7.87 20.04
C PRO A 434 -4.88 -7.13 18.93
N GLY A 435 -3.71 -6.57 19.23
CA GLY A 435 -2.88 -5.81 18.29
C GLY A 435 -2.02 -6.66 17.33
N HIS A 436 -0.70 -6.41 17.29
CA HIS A 436 0.23 -6.94 16.29
C HIS A 436 0.23 -8.47 16.21
N HIS A 437 0.41 -9.17 17.33
CA HIS A 437 0.35 -10.64 17.34
C HIS A 437 -0.97 -11.15 16.73
N PHE A 438 -2.09 -10.59 17.17
CA PHE A 438 -3.40 -11.02 16.73
C PHE A 438 -3.58 -10.84 15.22
N GLN A 439 -3.19 -9.69 14.68
CA GLN A 439 -3.33 -9.37 13.25
C GLN A 439 -2.36 -10.16 12.38
N ILE A 440 -1.09 -10.21 12.74
CA ILE A 440 -0.05 -10.83 11.91
C ILE A 440 -0.21 -12.35 11.92
N SER A 441 -0.41 -12.97 13.08
CA SER A 441 -0.60 -14.42 13.17
C SER A 441 -1.85 -14.89 12.43
N LEU A 442 -2.96 -14.13 12.48
CA LEU A 442 -4.14 -14.42 11.66
C LEU A 442 -3.81 -14.38 10.17
N ALA A 443 -3.08 -13.36 9.70
CA ALA A 443 -2.71 -13.24 8.28
C ALA A 443 -1.82 -14.41 7.82
N GLN A 444 -0.90 -14.88 8.66
CA GLN A 444 -0.02 -16.02 8.38
C GLN A 444 -0.76 -17.37 8.34
N GLU A 445 -1.89 -17.49 9.04
CA GLU A 445 -2.68 -18.73 9.13
C GLU A 445 -3.77 -18.85 8.05
N MET A 446 -3.98 -17.81 7.24
CA MET A 446 -5.01 -17.77 6.21
C MET A 446 -4.61 -18.52 4.94
N ASP A 447 -5.60 -19.13 4.28
CA ASP A 447 -5.46 -19.75 2.96
C ASP A 447 -5.53 -18.67 1.86
N LEU A 448 -4.50 -17.83 1.80
CA LEU A 448 -4.32 -16.75 0.83
C LEU A 448 -3.01 -16.97 0.05
N PRO A 449 -2.84 -16.34 -1.13
CA PRO A 449 -1.54 -16.30 -1.79
C PRO A 449 -0.45 -15.81 -0.82
N PHE A 450 0.73 -16.44 -0.84
CA PHE A 450 1.74 -16.30 0.22
C PHE A 450 2.09 -14.83 0.52
N PHE A 451 2.24 -14.00 -0.52
CA PHE A 451 2.55 -12.58 -0.35
C PHE A 451 1.50 -11.79 0.46
N ARG A 452 0.25 -12.26 0.56
CA ARG A 452 -0.82 -11.60 1.34
C ARG A 452 -0.66 -11.78 2.85
N GLY A 453 0.01 -12.86 3.27
CA GLY A 453 0.39 -13.09 4.66
C GLY A 453 1.77 -12.49 5.03
N ASP A 454 2.59 -12.18 4.02
CA ASP A 454 3.99 -11.79 4.19
C ASP A 454 4.23 -10.27 4.02
N VAL A 455 3.62 -9.65 2.99
CA VAL A 455 3.80 -8.22 2.70
C VAL A 455 3.09 -7.35 3.75
N GLY A 456 3.87 -6.61 4.53
CA GLY A 456 3.37 -5.67 5.54
C GLY A 456 3.12 -4.27 4.99
N PHE A 457 1.98 -3.66 5.35
CA PHE A 457 1.70 -2.25 5.07
C PHE A 457 1.64 -1.47 6.39
N THR A 458 2.56 -0.52 6.60
CA THR A 458 2.73 0.17 7.89
C THR A 458 1.44 0.82 8.38
N GLY A 459 0.73 1.55 7.51
CA GLY A 459 -0.53 2.21 7.86
C GLY A 459 -1.63 1.22 8.29
N TYR A 460 -1.68 0.03 7.71
CA TYR A 460 -2.64 -1.01 8.10
C TYR A 460 -2.26 -1.63 9.45
N ALA A 461 -1.02 -2.11 9.60
CA ALA A 461 -0.59 -2.85 10.79
C ALA A 461 -0.54 -1.95 12.03
N GLU A 462 0.12 -0.79 11.93
CA GLU A 462 0.23 0.16 13.04
C GLU A 462 -1.11 0.85 13.32
N GLY A 463 -1.91 1.06 12.28
CA GLY A 463 -3.28 1.57 12.42
C GLY A 463 -4.17 0.61 13.19
N TRP A 464 -4.07 -0.69 12.90
CA TRP A 464 -4.81 -1.74 13.60
C TRP A 464 -4.40 -1.82 15.07
N ALA A 465 -3.10 -1.86 15.37
CA ALA A 465 -2.62 -1.95 16.75
C ALA A 465 -3.05 -0.73 17.58
N LEU A 466 -3.00 0.48 17.01
CA LEU A 466 -3.48 1.68 17.69
C LEU A 466 -5.02 1.74 17.79
N TYR A 467 -5.75 1.18 16.81
CA TYR A 467 -7.20 0.98 16.89
C TYR A 467 -7.58 0.01 18.02
N ALA A 468 -6.82 -1.07 18.19
CA ALA A 468 -7.01 -2.06 19.26
C ALA A 468 -6.87 -1.44 20.66
N GLU A 469 -5.94 -0.49 20.85
CA GLU A 469 -5.79 0.27 22.10
C GLU A 469 -7.07 1.07 22.44
N GLN A 470 -7.69 1.73 21.45
CA GLN A 470 -8.96 2.42 21.64
C GLN A 470 -10.12 1.45 21.86
N LEU A 471 -10.16 0.35 21.11
CA LEU A 471 -11.20 -0.68 21.25
C LEU A 471 -11.25 -1.26 22.67
N ALA A 472 -10.09 -1.50 23.29
CA ALA A 472 -10.02 -1.96 24.69
C ALA A 472 -10.76 -1.00 25.66
N TRP A 473 -10.63 0.32 25.43
CA TRP A 473 -11.38 1.32 26.20
C TRP A 473 -12.88 1.30 25.91
N GLU A 474 -13.28 1.17 24.64
CA GLU A 474 -14.69 1.06 24.25
C GLU A 474 -15.37 -0.22 24.78
N LEU A 475 -14.58 -1.25 25.08
CA LEU A 475 -15.01 -2.51 25.70
C LEU A 475 -14.95 -2.49 27.24
N ASP A 476 -14.79 -1.32 27.85
CA ASP A 476 -14.75 -1.11 29.30
C ASP A 476 -13.56 -1.79 30.01
N TRP A 477 -12.46 -2.13 29.33
CA TRP A 477 -11.30 -2.79 29.97
C TRP A 477 -10.62 -1.86 30.99
N TYR A 478 -10.74 -0.53 30.80
CA TYR A 478 -10.20 0.49 31.70
C TYR A 478 -11.25 1.06 32.68
N LYS A 479 -12.46 0.51 32.77
CA LYS A 479 -13.57 1.12 33.52
C LYS A 479 -13.26 1.44 35.00
N ASP A 480 -12.43 0.60 35.62
CA ASP A 480 -12.02 0.72 37.02
C ASP A 480 -10.54 1.16 37.14
N ASP A 481 -9.90 1.53 36.03
CA ASP A 481 -8.50 1.95 35.94
C ASP A 481 -8.34 3.29 35.18
N PRO A 482 -8.63 4.43 35.83
CA PRO A 482 -8.44 5.75 35.22
C PRO A 482 -6.97 6.05 34.90
N TYR A 483 -6.01 5.43 35.60
CA TYR A 483 -4.58 5.61 35.32
C TYR A 483 -4.20 4.89 34.02
N GLY A 484 -4.65 3.65 33.83
CA GLY A 484 -4.48 2.92 32.57
C GLY A 484 -5.07 3.66 31.37
N ASN A 485 -6.26 4.26 31.51
CA ASN A 485 -6.86 5.04 30.43
C ASN A 485 -6.05 6.33 30.12
N LEU A 486 -5.46 6.97 31.14
CA LEU A 486 -4.51 8.06 30.92
C LEU A 486 -3.24 7.58 30.20
N GLY A 487 -2.78 6.35 30.48
CA GLY A 487 -1.70 5.70 29.73
C GLY A 487 -2.03 5.49 28.26
N ARG A 488 -3.22 4.95 27.97
CA ARG A 488 -3.74 4.83 26.60
C ARG A 488 -3.73 6.18 25.87
N LEU A 489 -4.30 7.22 26.50
CA LEU A 489 -4.31 8.56 25.91
C LEU A 489 -2.90 9.14 25.74
N GLN A 490 -1.98 8.85 26.66
CA GLN A 490 -0.58 9.30 26.54
C GLN A 490 0.07 8.71 25.29
N TYR A 491 -0.11 7.41 25.09
CA TYR A 491 0.39 6.69 23.93
C TYR A 491 -0.28 7.18 22.64
N GLU A 492 -1.57 7.48 22.67
CA GLU A 492 -2.31 8.07 21.55
C GLU A 492 -1.79 9.49 21.22
N ALA A 493 -1.61 10.35 22.21
CA ALA A 493 -1.06 11.70 22.05
C ALA A 493 0.34 11.66 21.44
N PHE A 494 1.14 10.67 21.84
CA PHE A 494 2.46 10.43 21.26
C PHE A 494 2.39 10.06 19.78
N ARG A 495 1.46 9.19 19.35
CA ARG A 495 1.25 8.90 17.92
C ARG A 495 0.64 10.08 17.14
N ALA A 496 -0.17 10.93 17.77
CA ALA A 496 -0.65 12.17 17.16
C ALA A 496 0.49 13.20 16.99
N ALA A 497 1.36 13.34 18.01
CA ALA A 497 2.52 14.22 17.95
C ALA A 497 3.54 13.78 16.88
N ARG A 498 3.65 12.47 16.60
CA ARG A 498 4.44 11.95 15.48
C ARG A 498 4.03 12.54 14.13
N LEU A 499 2.73 12.74 13.88
CA LEU A 499 2.25 13.40 12.65
C LEU A 499 2.85 14.80 12.50
N VAL A 500 2.83 15.57 13.59
CA VAL A 500 3.29 16.96 13.62
C VAL A 500 4.81 17.05 13.51
N VAL A 501 5.53 16.18 14.22
CA VAL A 501 6.99 16.22 14.29
C VAL A 501 7.62 15.72 13.00
N ASP A 502 7.15 14.62 12.43
CA ASP A 502 7.69 14.06 11.18
C ASP A 502 7.53 15.08 10.03
N THR A 503 6.32 15.59 9.81
CA THR A 503 6.05 16.65 8.84
C THR A 503 6.72 17.97 9.21
N GLY A 504 6.87 18.24 10.50
CA GLY A 504 7.61 19.36 11.06
C GLY A 504 9.05 19.35 10.55
N ILE A 505 9.76 18.22 10.73
CA ILE A 505 11.16 18.03 10.34
C ILE A 505 11.29 18.06 8.81
N HIS A 506 10.49 17.27 8.11
CA HIS A 506 10.72 16.98 6.69
C HIS A 506 10.10 17.98 5.72
N ALA A 507 9.00 18.65 6.09
CA ALA A 507 8.34 19.65 5.25
C ALA A 507 8.42 21.07 5.82
N LYS A 508 8.28 21.24 7.15
CA LYS A 508 8.33 22.56 7.82
C LYS A 508 9.74 22.95 8.30
N LYS A 509 10.72 22.09 8.08
CA LYS A 509 12.14 22.29 8.39
C LYS A 509 12.43 22.55 9.86
N TRP A 510 11.67 21.91 10.75
CA TRP A 510 11.97 21.91 12.17
C TRP A 510 13.33 21.25 12.40
N THR A 511 14.11 21.84 13.31
CA THR A 511 15.34 21.21 13.80
C THR A 511 15.00 20.10 14.79
N TYR A 512 15.98 19.24 15.05
CA TYR A 512 15.94 18.24 16.12
C TYR A 512 15.45 18.83 17.45
N ASP A 513 16.00 19.98 17.86
CA ASP A 513 15.62 20.65 19.11
C ASP A 513 14.16 21.13 19.10
N GLN A 514 13.67 21.67 17.98
CA GLN A 514 12.27 22.09 17.87
C GLN A 514 11.31 20.90 17.96
N ALA A 515 11.62 19.81 17.25
CA ALA A 515 10.90 18.56 17.32
C ALA A 515 10.88 17.98 18.75
N LEU A 516 12.04 17.95 19.42
CA LEU A 516 12.17 17.44 20.78
C LEU A 516 11.41 18.28 21.81
N ILE A 517 11.46 19.61 21.69
CA ILE A 517 10.67 20.52 22.54
C ILE A 517 9.19 20.24 22.35
N TYR A 518 8.73 20.15 21.09
CA TYR A 518 7.32 19.87 20.80
C TYR A 518 6.88 18.54 21.43
N MET A 519 7.67 17.47 21.28
CA MET A 519 7.36 16.18 21.92
C MET A 519 7.26 16.32 23.44
N LYS A 520 8.28 16.92 24.09
CA LYS A 520 8.33 17.08 25.56
C LYS A 520 7.12 17.85 26.10
N GLU A 521 6.66 18.87 25.37
CA GLU A 521 5.53 19.70 25.78
C GLU A 521 4.18 18.99 25.58
N ASN A 522 4.05 18.09 24.60
CA ASN A 522 2.76 17.57 24.17
C ASN A 522 2.47 16.10 24.53
N VAL A 523 3.44 15.32 24.99
CA VAL A 523 3.23 13.88 25.29
C VAL A 523 3.38 13.53 26.76
N GLY A 524 4.09 14.35 27.54
CA GLY A 524 4.21 14.17 29.00
C GLY A 524 5.02 12.94 29.45
N PHE A 525 5.83 12.33 28.59
CA PHE A 525 6.72 11.22 29.01
C PHE A 525 7.90 11.73 29.84
N ASP A 526 8.20 11.01 30.94
CA ASP A 526 9.52 11.06 31.56
C ASP A 526 10.53 10.29 30.68
N SER A 527 11.78 10.76 30.66
CA SER A 527 12.88 10.14 29.91
C SER A 527 13.16 8.66 30.24
N SER A 528 12.68 8.17 31.39
CA SER A 528 12.79 6.78 31.83
C SER A 528 11.76 5.85 31.21
N VAL A 529 10.66 6.38 30.65
CA VAL A 529 9.58 5.60 30.03
C VAL A 529 9.77 5.54 28.52
N VAL A 530 9.90 6.70 27.87
CA VAL A 530 10.20 6.82 26.45
C VAL A 530 11.37 7.76 26.25
N ASN A 531 12.40 7.28 25.56
CA ASN A 531 13.51 8.13 25.17
C ASN A 531 13.13 8.99 23.96
N LEU A 532 12.58 10.18 24.22
CA LEU A 532 12.16 11.12 23.16
C LEU A 532 13.33 11.58 22.27
N GLU A 533 14.56 11.58 22.79
CA GLU A 533 15.74 11.94 21.99
C GLU A 533 16.02 10.88 20.91
N HIS A 534 15.82 9.61 21.26
CA HIS A 534 15.91 8.47 20.34
C HIS A 534 14.73 8.42 19.36
N GLU A 535 13.54 8.83 19.78
CA GLU A 535 12.37 8.85 18.90
C GLU A 535 12.46 9.96 17.86
N VAL A 536 12.86 11.18 18.23
CA VAL A 536 13.04 12.26 17.24
C VAL A 536 14.16 11.93 16.25
N SER A 537 15.25 11.30 16.69
CA SER A 537 16.29 10.83 15.77
C SER A 537 15.78 9.76 14.82
N ARG A 538 14.79 8.96 15.22
CA ARG A 538 14.15 7.94 14.39
C ARG A 538 13.35 8.57 13.27
N TYR A 539 12.59 9.61 13.60
CA TYR A 539 11.76 10.31 12.61
C TYR A 539 12.65 10.95 11.55
N ILE A 540 13.79 11.52 11.96
CA ILE A 540 14.81 12.03 11.05
C ILE A 540 15.38 10.93 10.13
N ALA A 541 15.69 9.77 10.68
CA ALA A 541 16.33 8.68 9.94
C ALA A 541 15.37 7.85 9.07
N TRP A 542 14.07 7.88 9.38
CA TRP A 542 13.04 7.09 8.72
C TRP A 542 11.80 7.94 8.41
N PRO A 543 11.90 8.82 7.39
CA PRO A 543 10.88 9.83 7.10
C PRO A 543 9.53 9.21 6.76
N GLY A 544 8.45 9.78 7.29
CA GLY A 544 7.08 9.41 6.95
C GLY A 544 6.54 8.19 7.71
N GLN A 545 7.41 7.28 8.17
CA GLN A 545 7.01 6.07 8.90
C GLN A 545 6.20 6.39 10.15
N ALA A 546 6.62 7.41 10.90
CA ALA A 546 5.98 7.82 12.15
C ALA A 546 4.54 8.32 11.95
N THR A 547 4.18 8.72 10.71
CA THR A 547 2.84 9.23 10.39
C THR A 547 1.81 8.11 10.22
N ALA A 548 2.24 6.90 9.88
CA ALA A 548 1.37 5.79 9.51
C ALA A 548 0.44 5.33 10.65
N TYR A 549 0.93 5.37 11.90
CA TYR A 549 0.20 4.91 13.09
C TYR A 549 -1.17 5.59 13.23
N LYS A 550 -1.17 6.91 13.37
CA LYS A 550 -2.39 7.67 13.64
C LYS A 550 -3.26 7.81 12.40
N ILE A 551 -2.67 7.90 11.19
CA ILE A 551 -3.42 7.90 9.93
C ILE A 551 -4.17 6.58 9.74
N GLY A 552 -3.49 5.46 9.97
CA GLY A 552 -4.08 4.12 9.91
C GLY A 552 -5.24 3.94 10.88
N MET A 553 -5.04 4.32 12.15
CA MET A 553 -6.09 4.25 13.18
C MET A 553 -7.31 5.09 12.79
N LEU A 554 -7.09 6.34 12.36
CA LEU A 554 -8.17 7.23 11.95
C LEU A 554 -8.92 6.68 10.75
N LYS A 555 -8.22 6.07 9.79
CA LYS A 555 -8.87 5.44 8.64
C LYS A 555 -9.72 4.25 9.05
N ILE A 556 -9.23 3.38 9.94
CA ILE A 556 -10.02 2.25 10.44
C ILE A 556 -11.26 2.74 11.21
N LEU A 557 -11.13 3.78 12.03
CA LEU A 557 -12.26 4.40 12.74
C LEU A 557 -13.27 5.03 11.78
N GLU A 558 -12.81 5.74 10.74
CA GLU A 558 -13.64 6.29 9.67
C GLU A 558 -14.44 5.17 8.97
N LEU A 559 -13.77 4.08 8.60
CA LEU A 559 -14.40 2.93 7.94
C LEU A 559 -15.40 2.21 8.86
N ARG A 560 -15.10 2.09 10.15
CA ARG A 560 -16.04 1.55 11.14
C ARG A 560 -17.27 2.42 11.27
N GLN A 561 -17.09 3.73 11.42
CA GLN A 561 -18.22 4.68 11.51
C GLN A 561 -19.08 4.66 10.24
N LYS A 562 -18.44 4.62 9.07
CA LYS A 562 -19.14 4.48 7.78
C LYS A 562 -19.99 3.20 7.71
N ALA A 563 -19.47 2.07 8.20
CA ALA A 563 -20.22 0.82 8.28
C ALA A 563 -21.37 0.90 9.30
N MET A 564 -21.15 1.51 10.47
CA MET A 564 -22.19 1.73 11.47
C MET A 564 -23.33 2.60 10.93
N ASP A 565 -23.00 3.71 10.27
CA ASP A 565 -23.99 4.64 9.71
C ASP A 565 -24.80 3.99 8.58
N ALA A 566 -24.16 3.19 7.73
CA ALA A 566 -24.81 2.53 6.59
C ALA A 566 -25.68 1.34 7.02
N LEU A 567 -25.22 0.52 7.97
CA LEU A 567 -25.88 -0.72 8.36
C LEU A 567 -26.87 -0.53 9.53
N GLY A 568 -26.72 0.52 10.33
CA GLY A 568 -27.56 0.78 11.50
C GLY A 568 -27.60 -0.43 12.43
N ASP A 569 -28.81 -0.90 12.74
CA ASP A 569 -29.03 -2.07 13.61
C ASP A 569 -28.46 -3.40 13.05
N GLN A 570 -28.04 -3.44 11.78
CA GLN A 570 -27.40 -4.61 11.17
C GLN A 570 -25.87 -4.62 11.33
N PHE A 571 -25.27 -3.54 11.85
CA PHE A 571 -23.84 -3.50 12.12
C PHE A 571 -23.49 -4.47 13.26
N ASP A 572 -22.50 -5.33 13.02
CA ASP A 572 -21.92 -6.21 14.03
C ASP A 572 -20.40 -5.98 14.09
N THR A 573 -19.90 -5.68 15.30
CA THR A 573 -18.48 -5.38 15.52
C THR A 573 -17.57 -6.57 15.23
N LYS A 574 -17.98 -7.79 15.55
CA LYS A 574 -17.17 -9.00 15.31
C LYS A 574 -17.02 -9.23 13.82
N GLU A 575 -18.13 -9.07 13.10
CA GLU A 575 -18.11 -9.18 11.66
C GLU A 575 -17.26 -8.09 11.00
N PHE A 576 -17.33 -6.84 11.47
CA PHE A 576 -16.44 -5.79 11.00
C PHE A 576 -14.97 -6.15 11.20
N HIS A 577 -14.58 -6.60 12.40
CA HIS A 577 -13.19 -7.02 12.65
C HIS A 577 -12.76 -8.22 11.81
N ARG A 578 -13.66 -9.20 11.57
CA ARG A 578 -13.42 -10.31 10.65
C ARG A 578 -13.18 -9.82 9.22
N ILE A 579 -13.82 -8.75 8.77
CA ILE A 579 -13.56 -8.16 7.46
C ILE A 579 -12.21 -7.46 7.42
N ILE A 580 -11.87 -6.68 8.45
CA ILE A 580 -10.57 -6.00 8.53
C ILE A 580 -9.42 -7.01 8.53
N LEU A 581 -9.48 -8.00 9.41
CA LEU A 581 -8.39 -8.97 9.64
C LEU A 581 -8.41 -10.15 8.67
N GLY A 582 -9.59 -10.59 8.23
CA GLY A 582 -9.83 -11.81 7.44
C GLY A 582 -9.36 -11.77 5.99
N ASN A 583 -8.66 -10.71 5.60
CA ASN A 583 -8.12 -10.51 4.26
C ASN A 583 -6.62 -10.20 4.30
N GLY A 584 -5.91 -10.52 5.37
CA GLY A 584 -4.48 -10.21 5.51
C GLY A 584 -4.17 -8.70 5.42
N SER A 585 -2.87 -8.39 5.40
CA SER A 585 -2.37 -7.02 5.34
C SER A 585 -2.63 -6.41 3.94
N MET A 586 -3.08 -5.15 3.89
CA MET A 586 -3.33 -4.42 2.63
C MET A 586 -3.19 -2.90 2.75
N PRO A 587 -2.97 -2.17 1.65
CA PRO A 587 -3.11 -0.71 1.59
C PRO A 587 -4.47 -0.22 2.09
N LEU A 588 -4.50 0.93 2.78
CA LEU A 588 -5.71 1.49 3.39
C LEU A 588 -6.79 1.88 2.37
N ASP A 589 -6.41 2.25 1.15
CA ASP A 589 -7.34 2.51 0.04
C ASP A 589 -8.00 1.22 -0.46
N ILE A 590 -7.27 0.11 -0.46
CA ILE A 590 -7.80 -1.24 -0.73
C ILE A 590 -8.65 -1.73 0.45
N LEU A 591 -8.28 -1.41 1.70
CA LEU A 591 -9.10 -1.72 2.87
C LEU A 591 -10.45 -0.98 2.82
N GLU A 592 -10.45 0.30 2.45
CA GLU A 592 -11.69 1.06 2.27
C GLU A 592 -12.62 0.39 1.26
N LYS A 593 -12.04 -0.06 0.15
CA LYS A 593 -12.73 -0.88 -0.81
C LYS A 593 -13.33 -2.09 -0.11
N VAL A 594 -12.54 -2.94 0.55
CA VAL A 594 -13.02 -4.18 1.18
C VAL A 594 -14.17 -3.94 2.16
N VAL A 595 -14.11 -2.87 2.96
CA VAL A 595 -15.21 -2.48 3.88
C VAL A 595 -16.46 -2.04 3.11
N GLN A 596 -16.30 -1.29 2.02
CA GLN A 596 -17.44 -0.89 1.18
C GLN A 596 -18.18 -2.12 0.63
N ASP A 597 -17.45 -3.13 0.17
CA ASP A 597 -18.05 -4.37 -0.31
C ASP A 597 -18.82 -5.12 0.77
N TYR A 598 -18.28 -5.14 1.98
CA TYR A 598 -18.97 -5.71 3.13
C TYR A 598 -20.32 -5.02 3.39
N ILE A 599 -20.33 -3.68 3.39
CA ILE A 599 -21.55 -2.88 3.58
C ILE A 599 -22.58 -3.22 2.50
N ASP A 600 -22.17 -3.22 1.24
CA ASP A 600 -23.05 -3.47 0.11
C ASP A 600 -23.63 -4.90 0.15
N ALA A 601 -22.81 -5.90 0.45
CA ALA A 601 -23.25 -7.28 0.61
C ALA A 601 -24.29 -7.40 1.74
N LYS A 602 -24.11 -6.68 2.86
CA LYS A 602 -25.03 -6.69 4.01
C LYS A 602 -26.36 -6.02 3.75
N LEU A 603 -26.37 -4.94 2.98
CA LEU A 603 -27.61 -4.27 2.60
C LEU A 603 -28.44 -5.09 1.61
N GLY A 604 -28.00 -6.30 1.27
CA GLY A 604 -28.69 -7.16 0.30
C GLY A 604 -28.67 -6.54 -1.09
N ASN A 605 -27.73 -5.63 -1.36
CA ASN A 605 -27.36 -5.24 -2.71
C ASN A 605 -26.54 -6.43 -3.25
N PRO A 606 -27.09 -7.35 -4.06
CA PRO A 606 -26.41 -8.59 -4.43
C PRO A 606 -25.29 -8.35 -5.46
N CYS A 607 -24.72 -7.15 -5.50
CA CYS A 607 -23.91 -6.63 -6.58
C CYS A 607 -22.84 -5.70 -6.01
N THR A 608 -21.81 -6.22 -5.35
CA THR A 608 -20.57 -5.47 -5.17
C THR A 608 -19.81 -5.44 -6.49
N PHE A 609 -20.15 -4.47 -7.33
CA PHE A 609 -19.18 -3.85 -8.21
C PHE A 609 -18.75 -2.58 -7.50
N TYR A 610 -17.46 -2.40 -7.28
CA TYR A 610 -16.92 -1.10 -6.89
C TYR A 610 -17.38 -0.03 -7.88
N SER A 611 -18.28 0.80 -7.42
CA SER A 611 -18.19 2.23 -7.60
C SER A 611 -18.19 2.84 -6.20
N TYR A 612 -17.25 3.74 -5.94
CA TYR A 612 -17.12 4.57 -4.75
C TYR A 612 -18.46 5.06 -4.16
N PRO A 613 -18.56 5.35 -2.84
CA PRO A 613 -19.83 5.66 -2.22
C PRO A 613 -20.31 7.05 -2.64
N MET A 614 -21.64 7.13 -2.73
CA MET A 614 -22.45 8.36 -2.86
C MET A 614 -22.70 8.91 -4.26
N PHE A 615 -22.98 8.05 -5.25
CA PHE A 615 -23.54 8.51 -6.52
C PHE A 615 -24.71 7.61 -6.94
N LYS A 616 -25.92 8.19 -7.08
CA LYS A 616 -26.90 7.62 -8.02
C LYS A 616 -26.14 7.39 -9.34
N PRO A 617 -26.15 6.20 -9.95
CA PRO A 617 -25.37 5.96 -11.15
C PRO A 617 -25.71 7.03 -12.19
N ALA A 618 -24.72 7.85 -12.51
CA ALA A 618 -24.77 8.72 -13.66
C ALA A 618 -24.70 7.79 -14.87
N SER A 619 -25.83 7.30 -15.37
CA SER A 619 -25.79 6.42 -16.54
C SER A 619 -25.66 7.23 -17.80
N CYS A 620 -25.04 6.74 -18.86
CA CYS A 620 -25.03 7.42 -20.15
C CYS A 620 -26.47 7.58 -20.73
N THR A 621 -26.63 8.50 -21.68
CA THR A 621 -27.84 8.60 -22.52
C THR A 621 -27.43 8.44 -23.97
N VAL A 622 -28.03 7.47 -24.66
CA VAL A 622 -27.70 7.16 -26.06
C VAL A 622 -28.99 7.18 -26.89
N PHE A 623 -28.94 7.79 -28.07
CA PHE A 623 -30.08 7.88 -28.95
C PHE A 623 -29.66 7.93 -30.42
N THR A 624 -30.59 7.52 -31.29
CA THR A 624 -30.43 7.61 -32.74
C THR A 624 -31.74 8.02 -33.38
N ALA A 625 -31.66 8.73 -34.50
CA ALA A 625 -32.81 9.04 -35.34
C ALA A 625 -32.43 8.91 -36.81
N SER A 626 -33.41 8.55 -37.63
CA SER A 626 -33.27 8.52 -39.08
C SER A 626 -34.58 8.86 -39.77
N ILE A 627 -34.53 9.73 -40.77
CA ILE A 627 -35.65 10.04 -41.65
C ILE A 627 -35.10 10.29 -43.06
N GLY A 628 -35.72 9.66 -44.06
CA GLY A 628 -35.19 9.67 -45.42
C GLY A 628 -33.76 9.14 -45.49
N ASP A 629 -32.87 9.94 -46.05
CA ASP A 629 -31.44 9.63 -46.20
C ASP A 629 -30.58 10.18 -45.05
N THR A 630 -31.17 10.87 -44.06
CA THR A 630 -30.44 11.42 -42.91
C THR A 630 -30.47 10.47 -41.72
N VAL A 631 -29.29 10.19 -41.14
CA VAL A 631 -29.12 9.34 -39.96
C VAL A 631 -28.16 10.03 -39.00
N LEU A 632 -28.53 10.13 -37.72
CA LEU A 632 -27.64 10.63 -36.67
C LEU A 632 -27.69 9.71 -35.44
N PHE A 633 -26.56 9.60 -34.75
CA PHE A 633 -26.40 8.84 -33.52
C PHE A 633 -25.71 9.72 -32.47
N GLY A 634 -26.30 9.88 -31.29
CA GLY A 634 -25.78 10.77 -30.24
C GLY A 634 -25.61 10.05 -28.90
N ASN A 635 -24.58 10.45 -28.15
CA ASN A 635 -24.34 10.00 -26.78
C ASN A 635 -23.90 11.13 -25.84
N ASN A 636 -24.23 10.97 -24.56
CA ASN A 636 -23.53 11.60 -23.44
C ASN A 636 -22.87 10.50 -22.59
N GLU A 637 -21.55 10.55 -22.44
CA GLU A 637 -20.80 9.63 -21.59
C GLU A 637 -20.71 10.17 -20.17
N ASP A 638 -21.35 9.47 -19.24
CA ASP A 638 -21.50 9.92 -17.86
C ASP A 638 -20.64 9.07 -16.92
N TRP A 639 -19.42 9.54 -16.64
CA TRP A 639 -18.45 8.83 -15.81
C TRP A 639 -17.57 9.82 -15.03
N ASN A 640 -16.81 9.36 -14.03
CA ASN A 640 -15.95 10.26 -13.23
C ASN A 640 -14.47 10.23 -13.65
N ASP A 641 -14.10 9.43 -14.66
CA ASP A 641 -12.73 9.41 -15.18
C ASP A 641 -12.50 10.57 -16.14
N LYS A 642 -11.48 11.39 -15.85
CA LYS A 642 -11.06 12.53 -16.67
C LYS A 642 -10.05 12.13 -17.76
N SER A 643 -9.64 10.87 -17.80
CA SER A 643 -8.66 10.31 -18.73
C SER A 643 -9.34 9.80 -19.99
N THR A 644 -9.96 10.69 -20.76
CA THR A 644 -10.77 10.32 -21.93
C THR A 644 -9.98 10.43 -23.23
N TYR A 645 -10.09 9.41 -24.08
CA TYR A 645 -9.36 9.30 -25.35
C TYR A 645 -10.30 9.01 -26.52
N ILE A 646 -9.94 9.52 -27.69
CA ILE A 646 -10.52 9.14 -28.99
C ILE A 646 -9.40 8.59 -29.87
N TRP A 647 -9.57 7.40 -30.43
CA TRP A 647 -8.55 6.77 -31.25
C TRP A 647 -9.13 6.17 -32.53
N PHE A 648 -8.29 6.16 -33.56
CA PHE A 648 -8.65 5.76 -34.92
C PHE A 648 -7.83 4.54 -35.31
N VAL A 649 -8.50 3.53 -35.84
CA VAL A 649 -7.90 2.24 -36.22
C VAL A 649 -8.17 1.98 -37.69
N PRO A 650 -7.14 1.97 -38.56
CA PRO A 650 -7.31 1.65 -39.99
C PRO A 650 -7.88 0.26 -40.24
N ALA A 651 -8.58 0.11 -41.36
CA ALA A 651 -9.04 -1.18 -41.84
C ALA A 651 -7.87 -2.16 -42.08
N SER A 652 -8.13 -3.46 -41.92
CA SER A 652 -7.20 -4.52 -42.27
C SER A 652 -7.89 -5.58 -43.12
N GLU A 653 -7.18 -6.64 -43.51
CA GLU A 653 -7.78 -7.75 -44.26
C GLU A 653 -8.89 -8.48 -43.49
N ILE A 654 -8.96 -8.30 -42.16
CA ILE A 654 -9.86 -9.06 -41.28
C ILE A 654 -10.79 -8.18 -40.43
N GLN A 655 -10.70 -6.84 -40.54
CA GLN A 655 -11.58 -5.93 -39.79
C GLN A 655 -11.82 -4.60 -40.54
N TYR A 656 -12.98 -4.02 -40.30
CA TYR A 656 -13.29 -2.65 -40.69
C TYR A 656 -12.46 -1.62 -39.91
N GLY A 657 -12.15 -0.49 -40.55
CA GLY A 657 -11.56 0.66 -39.87
C GLY A 657 -12.60 1.37 -39.03
N GLY A 658 -12.18 2.14 -38.04
CA GLY A 658 -13.14 2.87 -37.20
C GLY A 658 -12.53 3.82 -36.19
N VAL A 659 -13.41 4.63 -35.62
CA VAL A 659 -13.16 5.53 -34.49
C VAL A 659 -13.79 4.94 -33.23
N TYR A 660 -13.07 5.07 -32.12
CA TYR A 660 -13.50 4.58 -30.82
C TYR A 660 -13.26 5.67 -29.79
N VAL A 661 -14.15 5.75 -28.81
CA VAL A 661 -14.05 6.70 -27.70
C VAL A 661 -14.18 5.93 -26.39
N GLY A 662 -13.39 6.32 -25.39
CA GLY A 662 -13.32 5.63 -24.11
C GLY A 662 -12.29 6.25 -23.17
N PHE A 663 -11.78 5.42 -22.24
CA PHE A 663 -10.91 5.87 -21.15
C PHE A 663 -9.46 5.39 -21.34
N GLY A 664 -8.61 5.57 -20.32
CA GLY A 664 -7.18 5.25 -20.37
C GLY A 664 -6.84 3.76 -20.54
N ASP A 665 -7.83 2.88 -20.41
CA ASP A 665 -7.73 1.43 -20.63
C ASP A 665 -7.93 1.02 -22.10
N TYR A 666 -8.29 1.96 -22.98
CA TYR A 666 -8.61 1.73 -24.40
C TYR A 666 -9.73 0.68 -24.63
N HIS A 667 -10.61 0.49 -23.64
CA HIS A 667 -11.88 -0.19 -23.85
C HIS A 667 -12.87 0.78 -24.50
N ALA A 668 -13.33 0.44 -25.71
CA ALA A 668 -14.28 1.26 -26.45
C ALA A 668 -15.64 1.31 -25.72
N GLN A 669 -16.03 2.51 -25.28
CA GLN A 669 -17.36 2.79 -24.71
C GLN A 669 -18.37 3.11 -25.81
N GLY A 670 -17.91 3.79 -26.87
CA GLY A 670 -18.67 4.05 -28.09
C GLY A 670 -17.76 4.14 -29.31
N GLY A 671 -18.36 4.24 -30.50
CA GLY A 671 -17.61 4.39 -31.74
C GLY A 671 -18.43 4.24 -33.01
N MET A 672 -17.75 4.42 -34.14
CA MET A 672 -18.30 4.24 -35.49
C MET A 672 -17.25 3.62 -36.41
N ASN A 673 -17.64 2.64 -37.24
CA ASN A 673 -16.74 2.06 -38.25
C ASN A 673 -16.90 2.72 -39.63
N ASP A 674 -15.97 2.41 -40.54
CA ASP A 674 -15.91 2.91 -41.91
C ASP A 674 -17.03 2.39 -42.85
N GLN A 675 -17.92 1.54 -42.34
CA GLN A 675 -19.14 1.11 -43.02
C GLN A 675 -20.38 1.87 -42.54
N GLY A 676 -20.22 2.77 -41.56
CA GLY A 676 -21.30 3.55 -40.96
C GLY A 676 -22.10 2.78 -39.91
N LEU A 677 -21.51 1.77 -39.24
CA LEU A 677 -22.10 1.15 -38.04
C LEU A 677 -21.61 1.92 -36.80
N CYS A 678 -22.54 2.44 -36.02
CA CYS A 678 -22.31 3.10 -34.73
C CYS A 678 -22.70 2.17 -33.57
N PHE A 679 -22.03 2.31 -32.43
CA PHE A 679 -22.49 1.73 -31.17
C PHE A 679 -22.20 2.62 -29.97
N ASP A 680 -22.98 2.40 -28.92
CA ASP A 680 -22.68 2.86 -27.57
C ASP A 680 -23.42 1.97 -26.55
N ALA A 681 -23.03 2.05 -25.28
CA ALA A 681 -23.52 1.21 -24.21
C ALA A 681 -24.10 2.01 -23.03
N ASN A 682 -25.03 1.41 -22.31
CA ASN A 682 -25.50 1.92 -21.03
C ASN A 682 -25.40 0.84 -19.97
N ALA A 683 -24.87 1.21 -18.81
CA ALA A 683 -25.03 0.43 -17.60
C ALA A 683 -26.51 0.38 -17.20
N ILE A 684 -27.01 -0.82 -16.92
CA ILE A 684 -28.38 -1.10 -16.46
C ILE A 684 -28.35 -1.99 -15.22
N PRO A 685 -29.42 -2.00 -14.40
CA PRO A 685 -29.55 -2.97 -13.31
C PRO A 685 -29.33 -4.41 -13.79
N GLU A 686 -28.62 -5.18 -12.96
CA GLU A 686 -28.23 -6.54 -13.31
C GLU A 686 -29.44 -7.43 -13.62
N SER A 687 -29.35 -8.10 -14.77
CA SER A 687 -30.29 -9.12 -15.20
C SER A 687 -29.55 -10.46 -15.27
N LYS A 688 -30.11 -11.50 -14.66
CA LYS A 688 -29.52 -12.85 -14.71
C LYS A 688 -29.58 -13.40 -16.13
N MET A 689 -28.43 -13.71 -16.69
CA MET A 689 -28.27 -14.30 -18.02
C MET A 689 -27.96 -15.80 -17.93
N LYS A 690 -28.40 -16.57 -18.92
CA LYS A 690 -27.98 -17.97 -19.09
C LYS A 690 -26.64 -18.01 -19.81
N SER A 691 -25.75 -18.86 -19.33
CA SER A 691 -24.53 -19.21 -20.06
C SER A 691 -24.83 -20.25 -21.14
N HIS A 692 -24.16 -20.07 -22.27
CA HIS A 692 -24.21 -20.92 -23.46
C HIS A 692 -22.79 -21.32 -23.82
N PRO A 693 -22.17 -22.27 -23.08
CA PRO A 693 -20.75 -22.60 -23.22
C PRO A 693 -20.37 -23.20 -24.58
N GLU A 694 -21.36 -23.60 -25.40
CA GLU A 694 -21.16 -24.02 -26.78
C GLU A 694 -20.93 -22.86 -27.76
N ARG A 695 -21.18 -21.62 -27.35
CA ARG A 695 -20.96 -20.41 -28.15
C ARG A 695 -19.56 -19.84 -27.90
N LEU A 696 -19.10 -18.98 -28.81
CA LEU A 696 -17.78 -18.35 -28.69
C LEU A 696 -17.76 -17.39 -27.49
N SER A 697 -16.63 -17.31 -26.78
CA SER A 697 -16.44 -16.28 -25.76
C SER A 697 -15.94 -14.98 -26.37
N THR A 698 -16.30 -13.85 -25.75
CA THR A 698 -15.75 -12.55 -26.10
C THR A 698 -15.70 -11.66 -24.86
N ILE A 699 -14.55 -11.03 -24.65
CA ILE A 699 -14.33 -10.03 -23.59
C ILE A 699 -14.77 -8.63 -24.03
N ASN A 700 -15.02 -8.41 -25.32
CA ASN A 700 -15.40 -7.10 -25.86
C ASN A 700 -16.31 -7.23 -27.09
N PHE A 701 -17.55 -7.66 -26.85
CA PHE A 701 -18.53 -7.91 -27.91
C PHE A 701 -18.75 -6.67 -28.80
N ALA A 702 -18.90 -5.49 -28.21
CA ALA A 702 -19.23 -4.28 -28.96
C ALA A 702 -18.11 -3.83 -29.91
N ARG A 703 -16.84 -3.90 -29.47
CA ARG A 703 -15.69 -3.68 -30.35
C ARG A 703 -15.64 -4.71 -31.48
N ARG A 704 -15.87 -6.00 -31.19
CA ARG A 704 -15.92 -7.04 -32.23
C ARG A 704 -17.02 -6.78 -33.25
N ALA A 705 -18.19 -6.33 -32.79
CA ALA A 705 -19.29 -5.96 -33.68
C ALA A 705 -18.88 -4.83 -34.63
N LEU A 706 -18.25 -3.75 -34.15
CA LEU A 706 -17.72 -2.71 -35.03
C LEU A 706 -16.63 -3.21 -36.00
N GLN A 707 -15.77 -4.12 -35.54
CA GLN A 707 -14.68 -4.64 -36.36
C GLN A 707 -15.17 -5.57 -37.46
N GLN A 708 -16.31 -6.26 -37.28
CA GLN A 708 -16.73 -7.38 -38.13
C GLN A 708 -18.06 -7.17 -38.85
N CYS A 709 -18.86 -6.18 -38.46
CA CYS A 709 -20.17 -5.94 -39.02
C CYS A 709 -20.24 -4.58 -39.73
N ALA A 710 -20.78 -4.57 -40.94
CA ALA A 710 -21.15 -3.37 -41.70
C ALA A 710 -22.58 -2.90 -41.40
N THR A 711 -23.45 -3.80 -40.93
CA THR A 711 -24.89 -3.50 -40.75
C THR A 711 -25.42 -4.00 -39.42
N VAL A 712 -26.53 -3.40 -38.97
CA VAL A 712 -27.25 -3.82 -37.77
C VAL A 712 -27.74 -5.27 -37.88
N GLU A 713 -28.02 -5.76 -39.09
CA GLU A 713 -28.47 -7.15 -39.30
C GLU A 713 -27.36 -8.16 -39.02
N GLU A 714 -26.13 -7.83 -39.38
CA GLU A 714 -24.97 -8.66 -39.07
C GLU A 714 -24.70 -8.68 -37.57
N VAL A 715 -24.87 -7.55 -36.87
CA VAL A 715 -24.80 -7.51 -35.40
C VAL A 715 -25.84 -8.43 -34.78
N ALA A 716 -27.09 -8.38 -35.26
CA ALA A 716 -28.16 -9.25 -34.76
C ALA A 716 -27.86 -10.75 -34.93
N GLN A 717 -27.16 -11.13 -36.02
CA GLN A 717 -26.71 -12.51 -36.22
C GLN A 717 -25.53 -12.87 -35.30
N LEU A 718 -24.66 -11.91 -35.01
CA LEU A 718 -23.49 -12.07 -34.13
C LEU A 718 -23.89 -12.48 -32.70
N ILE A 719 -25.05 -12.02 -32.22
CA ILE A 719 -25.61 -12.35 -30.88
C ILE A 719 -25.72 -13.86 -30.66
N GLU A 720 -26.09 -14.60 -31.71
CA GLU A 720 -26.29 -16.05 -31.62
C GLU A 720 -24.96 -16.84 -31.62
N LEU A 721 -23.86 -16.20 -32.01
CA LEU A 721 -22.54 -16.83 -32.10
C LEU A 721 -21.74 -16.75 -30.80
N TYR A 722 -22.06 -15.79 -29.93
CA TYR A 722 -21.31 -15.53 -28.71
C TYR A 722 -22.09 -15.88 -27.44
N ASP A 723 -21.40 -16.37 -26.42
CA ASP A 723 -21.92 -16.43 -25.05
C ASP A 723 -21.88 -15.01 -24.48
N LEU A 724 -23.06 -14.43 -24.30
CA LEU A 724 -23.25 -13.07 -23.80
C LEU A 724 -23.71 -13.05 -22.33
N SER A 725 -23.51 -14.16 -21.61
CA SER A 725 -23.89 -14.27 -20.20
C SER A 725 -23.20 -13.24 -19.30
N GLY A 726 -22.00 -12.80 -19.66
CA GLY A 726 -21.27 -11.72 -18.97
C GLY A 726 -21.86 -10.31 -19.17
N LEU A 727 -22.81 -10.11 -20.09
CA LEU A 727 -23.35 -8.80 -20.44
C LEU A 727 -24.68 -8.47 -19.74
N GLY A 728 -25.01 -9.15 -18.63
CA GLY A 728 -26.26 -8.95 -17.89
C GLY A 728 -26.49 -7.56 -17.28
N ARG A 729 -25.45 -6.71 -17.27
CA ARG A 729 -25.45 -5.34 -16.71
C ARG A 729 -25.36 -4.25 -17.77
N ALA A 730 -25.35 -4.61 -19.04
CA ALA A 730 -25.22 -3.67 -20.13
C ALA A 730 -26.37 -3.82 -21.12
N GLN A 731 -26.79 -2.70 -21.70
CA GLN A 731 -27.52 -2.69 -22.96
C GLN A 731 -26.75 -1.87 -23.98
N PHE A 732 -26.85 -2.25 -25.24
CA PHE A 732 -26.10 -1.64 -26.34
C PHE A 732 -27.08 -1.13 -27.37
N LEU A 733 -26.89 0.10 -27.85
CA LEU A 733 -27.64 0.63 -28.98
C LEU A 733 -26.70 0.68 -30.19
N PHE A 734 -27.05 -0.08 -31.23
CA PHE A 734 -26.37 -0.05 -32.52
C PHE A 734 -27.26 0.63 -33.55
N ALA A 735 -26.67 1.42 -34.45
CA ALA A 735 -27.35 1.95 -35.63
C ALA A 735 -26.43 1.88 -36.84
N ASP A 736 -26.99 1.70 -38.03
CA ASP A 736 -26.22 1.75 -39.28
C ASP A 736 -26.64 2.93 -40.17
N ARG A 737 -25.80 3.25 -41.17
CA ARG A 737 -26.03 4.32 -42.16
C ARG A 737 -27.31 4.21 -42.97
N THR A 738 -28.02 3.08 -42.92
CA THR A 738 -29.34 2.94 -43.58
C THR A 738 -30.49 3.37 -42.68
N GLY A 739 -30.17 3.78 -41.46
CA GLY A 739 -31.15 4.19 -40.45
C GLY A 739 -31.72 3.02 -39.65
N ASN A 740 -31.26 1.78 -39.87
CA ASN A 740 -31.65 0.67 -39.02
C ASN A 740 -30.95 0.81 -37.65
N ALA A 741 -31.62 0.38 -36.58
CA ALA A 741 -31.05 0.33 -35.26
C ALA A 741 -31.60 -0.83 -34.43
N ILE A 742 -30.79 -1.33 -33.50
CA ILE A 742 -31.17 -2.35 -32.51
C ILE A 742 -30.71 -1.95 -31.12
N ILE A 743 -31.55 -2.22 -30.11
CA ILE A 743 -31.12 -2.30 -28.72
C ILE A 743 -30.88 -3.77 -28.39
N MET A 744 -29.65 -4.11 -28.05
CA MET A 744 -29.32 -5.36 -27.39
C MET A 744 -29.47 -5.20 -25.89
N CYS A 745 -30.36 -5.99 -25.28
CA CYS A 745 -30.58 -5.93 -23.83
C CYS A 745 -30.94 -7.30 -23.25
N PRO A 746 -30.62 -7.54 -21.96
CA PRO A 746 -31.02 -8.75 -21.25
C PRO A 746 -32.54 -8.97 -21.24
N GLY A 747 -32.99 -10.12 -21.72
CA GLY A 747 -34.38 -10.55 -21.65
C GLY A 747 -34.73 -11.15 -20.28
N THR A 748 -36.02 -11.09 -19.92
CA THR A 748 -36.54 -11.71 -18.68
C THR A 748 -36.40 -13.24 -18.66
N ASP A 749 -36.17 -13.86 -19.81
CA ASP A 749 -35.92 -15.29 -19.97
C ASP A 749 -34.44 -15.67 -19.85
N GLY A 750 -33.57 -14.71 -19.51
CA GLY A 750 -32.13 -14.86 -19.36
C GLY A 750 -31.37 -14.93 -20.69
N GLU A 751 -32.01 -14.63 -21.82
CA GLU A 751 -31.37 -14.57 -23.13
C GLU A 751 -31.11 -13.11 -23.54
N MET A 752 -30.07 -12.85 -24.33
CA MET A 752 -29.87 -11.52 -24.92
C MET A 752 -30.91 -11.29 -26.01
N LYS A 753 -31.59 -10.14 -25.99
CA LYS A 753 -32.64 -9.79 -26.96
C LYS A 753 -32.22 -8.59 -27.79
N ALA A 754 -32.55 -8.62 -29.07
CA ALA A 754 -32.43 -7.47 -29.98
C ALA A 754 -33.80 -6.84 -30.23
N ILE A 755 -33.97 -5.58 -29.85
CA ILE A 755 -35.17 -4.77 -30.13
C ILE A 755 -34.87 -3.85 -31.29
N ARG A 756 -35.51 -4.08 -32.42
CA ARG A 756 -35.36 -3.24 -33.62
C ARG A 756 -36.07 -1.91 -33.44
N LYS A 757 -35.48 -0.84 -34.01
CA LYS A 757 -36.12 0.48 -34.09
C LYS A 757 -37.42 0.40 -34.87
N GLU A 758 -38.48 0.93 -34.28
CA GLU A 758 -39.76 1.15 -34.96
C GLU A 758 -40.01 2.65 -35.08
N GLY A 759 -40.05 3.17 -36.31
CA GLY A 759 -40.23 4.59 -36.58
C GLY A 759 -38.91 5.37 -36.68
N VAL A 760 -38.97 6.65 -36.32
CA VAL A 760 -37.88 7.62 -36.60
C VAL A 760 -36.69 7.46 -35.66
N TYR A 761 -36.91 7.16 -34.37
CA TYR A 761 -35.86 7.23 -33.35
C TYR A 761 -35.85 6.03 -32.38
N GLN A 762 -34.72 5.84 -31.69
CA GLN A 762 -34.56 4.88 -30.59
C GLN A 762 -33.68 5.49 -29.49
N VAL A 763 -33.95 5.19 -28.22
CA VAL A 763 -33.28 5.80 -27.05
C VAL A 763 -33.03 4.74 -25.98
N THR A 764 -31.87 4.80 -25.32
CA THR A 764 -31.50 3.99 -24.15
C THR A 764 -30.84 4.84 -23.06
N THR A 765 -31.02 4.44 -21.79
CA THR A 765 -30.46 5.12 -20.60
C THR A 765 -30.19 4.08 -19.49
N ASN A 766 -30.27 4.44 -18.19
CA ASN A 766 -30.01 3.58 -17.02
C ASN A 766 -30.95 2.39 -16.80
N PHE A 767 -31.98 2.18 -17.62
CA PHE A 767 -32.91 1.08 -17.38
C PHE A 767 -32.95 0.10 -18.55
N ASN A 768 -33.14 -1.17 -18.21
CA ASN A 768 -33.37 -2.22 -19.19
C ASN A 768 -34.71 -1.97 -19.90
N VAL A 769 -34.66 -1.75 -21.21
CA VAL A 769 -35.85 -1.42 -22.01
C VAL A 769 -36.92 -2.54 -22.07
N LEU A 770 -36.54 -3.81 -21.87
CA LEU A 770 -37.50 -4.93 -21.74
C LEU A 770 -38.02 -5.10 -20.32
N SER A 771 -37.27 -4.62 -19.33
CA SER A 771 -37.58 -4.76 -17.91
C SER A 771 -37.43 -3.45 -17.15
N PRO A 772 -38.21 -2.40 -17.51
CA PRO A 772 -38.05 -1.05 -16.95
C PRO A 772 -38.38 -0.95 -15.45
N ARG A 773 -38.88 -2.04 -14.84
CA ARG A 773 -39.22 -2.13 -13.41
C ARG A 773 -38.15 -2.79 -12.54
N LEU A 774 -37.06 -3.30 -13.10
CA LEU A 774 -35.95 -3.93 -12.35
C LEU A 774 -35.14 -2.94 -11.48
N GLY A 775 -35.54 -1.68 -11.44
CA GLY A 775 -35.09 -0.67 -10.49
C GLY A 775 -35.94 0.58 -10.65
N GLU A 776 -37.14 0.61 -10.04
CA GLU A 776 -38.14 1.69 -10.16
C GLU A 776 -37.50 3.07 -10.38
N HIS A 777 -37.62 3.68 -11.58
CA HIS A 777 -37.76 5.13 -11.79
C HIS A 777 -37.90 5.50 -13.29
N PRO A 778 -38.76 6.48 -13.63
CA PRO A 778 -38.70 7.19 -14.91
C PRO A 778 -37.39 8.00 -14.99
N CYS A 779 -36.56 7.71 -16.00
CA CYS A 779 -35.38 8.54 -16.29
C CYS A 779 -35.84 9.85 -16.95
N TRP A 780 -35.58 10.98 -16.28
CA TRP A 780 -35.95 12.30 -16.83
C TRP A 780 -35.24 12.57 -18.16
N ARG A 781 -34.01 12.08 -18.34
CA ARG A 781 -33.24 12.18 -19.58
C ARG A 781 -33.84 11.38 -20.71
N TYR A 782 -34.28 10.15 -20.43
CA TYR A 782 -35.05 9.36 -21.40
C TYR A 782 -36.30 10.13 -21.84
N ASN A 783 -37.06 10.69 -20.90
CA ASN A 783 -38.26 11.46 -21.21
C ASN A 783 -37.96 12.76 -21.97
N ALA A 784 -36.87 13.45 -21.64
CA ALA A 784 -36.42 14.66 -22.33
C ALA A 784 -35.98 14.36 -23.77
N ALA A 785 -35.08 13.39 -23.95
CA ALA A 785 -34.63 12.93 -25.26
C ALA A 785 -35.82 12.47 -26.13
N VAL A 786 -36.67 11.58 -25.61
CA VAL A 786 -37.87 11.14 -26.32
C VAL A 786 -38.82 12.30 -26.62
N GLY A 787 -38.99 13.24 -25.69
CA GLY A 787 -39.84 14.41 -25.87
C GLY A 787 -39.35 15.36 -26.98
N MET A 788 -38.04 15.44 -27.19
CA MET A 788 -37.43 16.22 -28.27
C MET A 788 -37.41 15.44 -29.59
N LEU A 789 -37.03 14.16 -29.57
CA LEU A 789 -36.98 13.30 -30.76
C LEU A 789 -38.35 13.09 -31.40
N LYS A 790 -39.44 13.08 -30.59
CA LYS A 790 -40.82 13.02 -31.10
C LYS A 790 -41.26 14.23 -31.93
N LYS A 791 -40.53 15.35 -31.87
CA LYS A 791 -40.84 16.57 -32.62
C LYS A 791 -40.22 16.59 -34.01
N ILE A 792 -39.41 15.58 -34.35
CA ILE A 792 -38.84 15.42 -35.69
C ILE A 792 -39.98 14.92 -36.59
N GLU A 793 -40.45 15.78 -37.50
CA GLU A 793 -41.54 15.47 -38.43
C GLU A 793 -41.01 15.20 -39.84
N ASP A 794 -39.96 15.91 -40.26
CA ASP A 794 -39.30 15.72 -41.57
C ASP A 794 -37.76 15.84 -41.53
N GLU A 795 -37.11 15.61 -42.67
CA GLU A 795 -35.64 15.63 -42.81
C GLU A 795 -35.00 16.96 -42.39
N ASN A 796 -35.70 18.08 -42.50
CA ASN A 796 -35.15 19.38 -42.09
C ASN A 796 -35.11 19.55 -40.57
N ASP A 797 -35.83 18.71 -39.82
CA ASP A 797 -35.82 18.71 -38.36
C ASP A 797 -34.67 17.87 -37.77
N LEU A 798 -34.10 16.95 -38.56
CA LEU A 798 -33.00 16.09 -38.15
C LEU A 798 -31.65 16.72 -38.52
N THR A 799 -31.19 17.68 -37.71
CA THR A 799 -29.88 18.32 -37.89
C THR A 799 -28.92 18.02 -36.74
N VAL A 800 -27.61 18.21 -36.97
CA VAL A 800 -26.58 18.07 -35.94
C VAL A 800 -26.82 19.05 -34.80
N GLU A 801 -27.23 20.29 -35.10
CA GLU A 801 -27.57 21.30 -34.09
C GLU A 801 -28.78 20.88 -33.25
N TYR A 802 -29.75 20.18 -33.84
CA TYR A 802 -30.87 19.64 -33.08
C TYR A 802 -30.42 18.50 -32.16
N PHE A 803 -29.55 17.60 -32.64
CA PHE A 803 -28.94 16.56 -31.80
C PHE A 803 -28.09 17.15 -30.66
N GLU A 804 -27.30 18.19 -30.93
CA GLU A 804 -26.55 18.94 -29.92
C GLU A 804 -27.49 19.53 -28.86
N SER A 805 -28.66 20.06 -29.27
CA SER A 805 -29.66 20.56 -28.32
C SER A 805 -30.23 19.45 -27.43
N ILE A 806 -30.30 18.21 -27.93
CA ILE A 806 -30.70 17.04 -27.13
C ILE A 806 -29.59 16.70 -26.13
N LEU A 807 -28.32 16.67 -26.56
CA LEU A 807 -27.17 16.46 -25.67
C LEU A 807 -27.13 17.52 -24.54
N LYS A 808 -27.34 18.80 -24.89
CA LYS A 808 -27.50 19.93 -23.95
C LYS A 808 -28.70 19.76 -23.00
N ALA A 809 -29.74 19.05 -23.43
CA ALA A 809 -30.94 18.85 -22.61
C ALA A 809 -30.81 17.63 -21.69
N VAL A 810 -29.89 16.71 -21.94
CA VAL A 810 -29.76 15.44 -21.20
C VAL A 810 -28.40 15.24 -20.52
N PHE A 811 -27.46 16.18 -20.64
CA PHE A 811 -26.22 16.14 -19.87
C PHE A 811 -26.48 16.24 -18.36
N GLN A 812 -25.51 15.79 -17.59
CA GLN A 812 -25.47 15.92 -16.14
C GLN A 812 -24.06 16.28 -15.68
N ARG A 813 -23.88 16.58 -14.39
CA ARG A 813 -22.59 16.97 -13.81
C ARG A 813 -21.42 16.05 -14.21
N TYR A 814 -21.69 14.77 -14.42
CA TYR A 814 -20.68 13.74 -14.71
C TYR A 814 -20.53 13.42 -16.20
N THR A 815 -21.18 14.17 -17.10
CA THR A 815 -20.92 14.05 -18.53
C THR A 815 -19.49 14.48 -18.82
N THR A 816 -18.64 13.53 -19.25
CA THR A 816 -17.20 13.74 -19.51
C THR A 816 -16.92 14.14 -20.95
N TYR A 817 -17.63 13.53 -21.89
CA TYR A 817 -17.67 13.91 -23.28
C TYR A 817 -19.04 13.59 -23.86
N SER A 818 -19.32 14.16 -25.02
CA SER A 818 -20.52 13.84 -25.80
C SER A 818 -20.12 13.70 -27.26
N THR A 819 -20.77 12.78 -27.98
CA THR A 819 -20.53 12.63 -29.42
C THR A 819 -21.80 12.65 -30.22
N ILE A 820 -21.69 13.11 -31.47
CA ILE A 820 -22.65 12.87 -32.54
C ILE A 820 -21.89 12.19 -33.68
N TYR A 821 -22.34 11.02 -34.10
CA TYR A 821 -21.89 10.35 -35.31
C TYR A 821 -22.89 10.58 -36.43
N ASP A 822 -22.37 11.00 -37.58
CA ASP A 822 -23.07 10.98 -38.87
C ASP A 822 -22.51 9.80 -39.69
N PRO A 823 -23.18 8.64 -39.67
CA PRO A 823 -22.72 7.45 -40.38
C PRO A 823 -22.91 7.53 -41.90
N VAL A 824 -23.62 8.53 -42.42
CA VAL A 824 -23.79 8.72 -43.88
C VAL A 824 -22.63 9.51 -44.44
N ASP A 825 -22.22 10.57 -43.74
CA ASP A 825 -21.13 11.46 -44.13
C ASP A 825 -19.78 11.13 -43.44
N SER A 826 -19.69 9.99 -42.76
CA SER A 826 -18.49 9.52 -42.05
C SER A 826 -17.90 10.56 -41.10
N THR A 827 -18.75 11.35 -40.43
CA THR A 827 -18.32 12.51 -39.63
C THR A 827 -18.60 12.29 -38.15
N VAL A 828 -17.67 12.74 -37.29
CA VAL A 828 -17.75 12.66 -35.83
C VAL A 828 -17.68 14.06 -35.26
N TYR A 829 -18.69 14.45 -34.49
CA TYR A 829 -18.71 15.69 -33.72
C TYR A 829 -18.45 15.35 -32.26
N LEU A 830 -17.35 15.87 -31.71
CA LEU A 830 -16.93 15.63 -30.34
C LEU A 830 -17.06 16.91 -29.51
N TYR A 831 -17.65 16.78 -28.34
CA TYR A 831 -17.77 17.81 -27.32
C TYR A 831 -17.11 17.33 -26.03
N ASN A 832 -16.46 18.23 -25.30
CA ASN A 832 -15.79 17.90 -24.04
C ASN A 832 -16.56 18.49 -22.86
N TRP A 833 -16.83 17.66 -21.84
CA TRP A 833 -17.59 18.04 -20.66
C TRP A 833 -18.97 18.62 -21.00
N HIS A 834 -19.31 19.78 -20.44
CA HIS A 834 -20.54 20.54 -20.67
C HIS A 834 -20.34 21.66 -21.69
N ASN A 835 -19.15 21.73 -22.32
CA ASN A 835 -18.86 22.73 -23.33
C ASN A 835 -19.39 22.26 -24.69
N PHE A 836 -20.61 22.70 -24.99
CA PHE A 836 -21.24 22.50 -26.28
C PHE A 836 -21.21 23.78 -27.16
N ASP A 837 -20.34 24.74 -26.82
CA ASP A 837 -20.08 25.92 -27.65
C ASP A 837 -18.86 25.72 -28.55
N GLU A 838 -17.99 24.76 -28.19
CA GLU A 838 -16.84 24.33 -28.98
C GLU A 838 -17.02 22.86 -29.38
N VAL A 839 -16.83 22.58 -30.67
CA VAL A 839 -16.92 21.24 -31.25
C VAL A 839 -15.66 20.91 -32.00
N VAL A 840 -15.14 19.70 -31.79
CA VAL A 840 -14.07 19.14 -32.61
C VAL A 840 -14.70 18.18 -33.60
N VAL A 841 -14.50 18.44 -34.89
CA VAL A 841 -15.08 17.65 -35.97
C VAL A 841 -14.00 16.81 -36.63
N PHE A 842 -14.22 15.51 -36.70
CA PHE A 842 -13.37 14.56 -37.42
C PHE A 842 -14.10 14.02 -38.63
N ASN A 843 -13.42 13.94 -39.77
CA ASN A 843 -13.84 13.11 -40.89
C ASN A 843 -13.15 11.76 -40.75
N LEU A 844 -13.92 10.69 -40.57
CA LEU A 844 -13.39 9.36 -40.29
C LEU A 844 -12.48 8.86 -41.42
N GLU A 845 -12.85 9.06 -42.68
CA GLU A 845 -12.04 8.62 -43.82
C GLU A 845 -10.67 9.32 -43.82
N GLU A 846 -10.65 10.63 -43.62
CA GLU A 846 -9.40 11.42 -43.52
C GLU A 846 -8.53 11.01 -42.31
N GLU A 847 -9.15 10.71 -41.16
CA GLU A 847 -8.40 10.25 -39.98
C GLU A 847 -7.81 8.85 -40.19
N LEU A 848 -8.54 7.94 -40.84
CA LEU A 848 -8.05 6.59 -41.10
C LEU A 848 -6.85 6.58 -42.07
N GLU A 849 -6.76 7.54 -42.99
CA GLU A 849 -5.58 7.72 -43.87
C GLU A 849 -4.30 8.07 -43.10
N LYS A 850 -4.40 8.63 -41.88
CA LYS A 850 -3.25 8.96 -41.04
C LYS A 850 -2.63 7.74 -40.35
N GLY A 851 -3.23 6.56 -40.49
CA GLY A 851 -2.84 5.36 -39.76
C GLY A 851 -3.41 5.33 -38.35
N TYR A 852 -2.97 4.35 -37.54
CA TYR A 852 -3.40 4.26 -36.14
C TYR A 852 -2.88 5.47 -35.36
N HIS A 853 -3.78 6.18 -34.68
CA HIS A 853 -3.42 7.30 -33.82
C HIS A 853 -4.51 7.56 -32.76
N THR A 854 -4.16 8.35 -31.75
CA THR A 854 -5.01 8.66 -30.59
C THR A 854 -4.89 10.14 -30.24
N TYR A 855 -5.98 10.71 -29.75
CA TYR A 855 -6.02 12.03 -29.13
C TYR A 855 -6.51 11.91 -27.70
N TYR A 856 -5.81 12.61 -26.79
CA TYR A 856 -6.33 12.86 -25.46
C TYR A 856 -7.36 13.99 -25.55
N ILE A 857 -8.63 13.67 -25.30
CA ILE A 857 -9.78 14.55 -25.60
C ILE A 857 -9.64 15.93 -24.96
N PRO A 858 -9.26 16.08 -23.67
CA PRO A 858 -9.14 17.39 -23.05
C PRO A 858 -8.14 18.33 -23.74
N LEU A 859 -7.10 17.81 -24.40
CA LEU A 859 -6.12 18.63 -25.12
C LEU A 859 -6.61 19.12 -26.49
N LEU A 860 -7.74 18.62 -26.97
CA LEU A 860 -8.36 19.10 -28.21
C LEU A 860 -9.14 20.41 -28.01
N PHE A 861 -9.41 20.80 -26.75
CA PHE A 861 -10.24 21.96 -26.40
C PHE A 861 -9.38 23.02 -25.67
N PRO A 862 -9.18 24.21 -26.26
CA PRO A 862 -8.20 25.20 -25.77
C PRO A 862 -8.65 26.01 -24.53
N ARG A 863 -9.87 25.80 -24.01
CA ARG A 863 -10.41 26.49 -22.84
C ARG A 863 -10.71 25.53 -21.70
N GLU A 864 -10.25 25.87 -20.49
CA GLU A 864 -10.79 25.26 -19.28
C GLU A 864 -12.26 25.67 -19.12
N PRO A 865 -13.20 24.71 -18.94
CA PRO A 865 -14.62 25.02 -18.83
C PRO A 865 -14.93 25.78 -17.53
N GLU A 866 -15.71 26.85 -17.62
CA GLU A 866 -16.33 27.50 -16.46
C GLU A 866 -17.35 26.54 -15.81
N GLU A 867 -17.42 26.49 -14.47
CA GLU A 867 -18.43 25.69 -13.75
C GLU A 867 -19.86 26.18 -14.09
N THR A 868 -20.51 25.55 -15.07
CA THR A 868 -21.92 25.79 -15.39
C THR A 868 -22.82 25.09 -14.38
N LYS A 869 -23.69 25.85 -13.68
CA LYS A 869 -24.73 25.29 -12.80
C LYS A 869 -25.78 24.53 -13.62
N GLU A 870 -26.24 23.40 -13.07
CA GLU A 870 -27.34 22.61 -13.64
C GLU A 870 -28.58 23.48 -13.97
N PRO A 871 -29.34 23.16 -15.03
CA PRO A 871 -30.58 23.87 -15.34
C PRO A 871 -31.64 23.63 -14.25
N GLU A 872 -31.96 24.67 -13.46
CA GLU A 872 -33.07 24.64 -12.49
C GLU A 872 -34.41 24.36 -13.20
N MET A 873 -35.10 23.28 -12.81
CA MET A 873 -36.52 23.13 -13.10
C MET A 873 -37.36 23.21 -11.83
N SER A 874 -38.27 24.17 -11.86
CA SER A 874 -39.19 24.58 -10.81
C SER A 874 -40.07 23.45 -10.26
N LEU A 875 -39.88 23.11 -8.99
CA LEU A 875 -40.93 22.54 -8.16
C LEU A 875 -41.89 23.67 -7.76
N SER A 876 -42.91 23.91 -8.58
CA SER A 876 -43.99 24.80 -8.20
C SER A 876 -44.96 24.11 -7.24
N GLU A 877 -45.16 24.77 -6.09
CA GLU A 877 -46.33 24.79 -5.21
C GLU A 877 -46.20 24.19 -3.78
N LYS A 878 -46.31 25.13 -2.83
CA LYS A 878 -46.57 25.05 -1.37
C LYS A 878 -45.30 24.93 -0.51
N THR A 879 -44.95 25.86 0.38
CA THR A 879 -45.80 26.70 1.25
C THR A 879 -45.04 27.96 1.69
N GLN A 880 -45.76 29.09 1.82
CA GLN A 880 -45.31 30.41 2.28
C GLN A 880 -45.12 30.50 3.81
N GLU A 881 -44.45 31.59 4.21
CA GLU A 881 -44.26 32.21 5.55
C GLU A 881 -42.93 31.82 6.24
N SER A 882 -42.04 32.71 6.69
CA SER A 882 -42.02 34.18 6.92
C SER A 882 -40.53 34.63 7.01
N GLU A 883 -40.05 35.57 6.20
CA GLU A 883 -39.72 36.98 6.52
C GLU A 883 -38.58 37.27 7.54
N GLU A 884 -37.69 38.19 7.09
CA GLU A 884 -36.71 39.06 7.79
C GLU A 884 -35.23 38.62 7.96
N SER A 885 -34.37 39.22 7.11
CA SER A 885 -32.99 39.65 7.41
C SER A 885 -33.00 41.19 7.63
N PRO A 886 -31.95 41.92 8.11
CA PRO A 886 -30.57 41.83 7.61
C PRO A 886 -29.44 42.16 8.63
N GLY A 887 -28.17 42.02 8.20
CA GLY A 887 -27.07 42.77 8.83
C GLY A 887 -25.66 42.29 8.54
N ASP A 888 -25.11 42.68 7.40
CA ASP A 888 -23.66 42.76 7.13
C ASP A 888 -22.91 43.62 8.16
N SER A 889 -21.70 43.22 8.55
CA SER A 889 -20.53 44.12 8.54
C SER A 889 -19.22 43.36 8.75
N ALA A 890 -18.34 43.43 7.76
CA ALA A 890 -16.94 43.05 7.81
C ALA A 890 -16.04 44.17 8.39
N ALA A 891 -14.89 43.77 8.96
CA ALA A 891 -13.56 44.41 8.99
C ALA A 891 -12.83 44.15 10.35
N PRO A 892 -11.50 44.36 10.47
CA PRO A 892 -10.38 43.89 9.63
C PRO A 892 -9.21 43.30 10.47
N ALA A 893 -8.18 42.79 9.80
CA ALA A 893 -6.92 42.29 10.37
C ALA A 893 -6.04 43.38 11.03
N PRO A 894 -5.14 43.03 11.98
CA PRO A 894 -4.04 43.88 12.38
C PRO A 894 -2.65 43.34 11.99
N GLU A 895 -1.79 44.29 11.61
CA GLU A 895 -0.36 44.18 11.28
C GLU A 895 0.56 44.11 12.53
N PRO A 896 1.88 43.85 12.35
CA PRO A 896 2.74 43.23 13.36
C PRO A 896 3.42 44.23 14.31
N VAL A 897 3.71 43.76 15.54
CA VAL A 897 4.42 44.53 16.57
C VAL A 897 5.86 44.01 16.73
N THR A 898 6.80 44.95 16.69
CA THR A 898 8.22 44.78 17.03
C THR A 898 8.48 45.27 18.46
N SER A 899 9.30 44.58 19.26
CA SER A 899 10.25 45.14 20.27
C SER A 899 10.92 44.00 21.06
N SER A 900 12.24 43.82 20.94
CA SER A 900 13.31 44.29 21.85
C SER A 900 13.70 43.31 22.98
N ALA A 901 14.93 42.81 22.89
CA ALA A 901 15.60 41.94 23.86
C ALA A 901 16.12 42.67 25.11
N PRO A 902 16.37 41.94 26.21
CA PRO A 902 17.55 42.21 27.01
C PRO A 902 18.34 40.97 27.50
N SER A 903 19.66 41.04 27.25
CA SER A 903 20.81 40.66 28.09
C SER A 903 21.00 39.23 28.64
N PHE A 904 21.79 38.48 27.86
CA PHE A 904 22.84 37.53 28.30
C PHE A 904 23.71 38.07 29.45
N ASN A 905 23.75 37.43 30.63
CA ASN A 905 24.97 37.30 31.47
C ASN A 905 24.81 36.53 32.81
N ILE A 906 23.62 36.04 33.17
CA ILE A 906 23.44 35.35 34.47
C ILE A 906 23.68 33.83 34.37
N PHE A 907 23.51 33.24 33.18
CA PHE A 907 23.59 31.80 32.97
C PHE A 907 25.03 31.24 33.04
N TYR A 908 26.02 31.98 32.53
CA TYR A 908 27.43 31.55 32.54
C TYR A 908 28.05 31.52 33.95
N ALA A 909 27.59 32.41 34.85
CA ALA A 909 28.07 32.40 36.23
C ALA A 909 27.54 31.20 37.03
N PHE A 910 26.34 30.72 36.70
CA PHE A 910 25.74 29.53 37.31
C PHE A 910 26.41 28.24 36.81
N LEU A 911 26.69 28.15 35.50
CA LEU A 911 27.33 26.99 34.90
C LEU A 911 28.76 26.75 35.44
N ILE A 912 29.53 27.83 35.64
CA ILE A 912 30.89 27.73 36.22
C ILE A 912 30.85 27.26 37.68
N ALA A 913 29.85 27.69 38.46
CA ALA A 913 29.69 27.25 39.85
C ALA A 913 29.35 25.76 39.94
N VAL A 914 28.49 25.25 39.06
CA VAL A 914 28.11 23.82 39.00
C VAL A 914 29.30 22.95 38.58
N ILE A 915 30.10 23.39 37.61
CA ILE A 915 31.29 22.67 37.15
C ILE A 915 32.36 22.57 38.26
N ILE A 916 32.55 23.64 39.05
CA ILE A 916 33.50 23.63 40.17
C ILE A 916 33.05 22.66 41.28
N VAL A 917 31.75 22.58 41.57
CA VAL A 917 31.19 21.63 42.54
C VAL A 917 31.35 20.19 42.03
N PHE A 918 31.09 19.96 40.75
CA PHE A 918 31.22 18.63 40.15
C PHE A 918 32.67 18.13 40.16
N ILE A 919 33.65 18.98 39.83
CA ILE A 919 35.08 18.64 39.89
C ILE A 919 35.51 18.34 41.35
N ALA A 920 34.99 19.08 42.33
CA ALA A 920 35.30 18.84 43.74
C ALA A 920 34.73 17.51 44.25
N VAL A 921 33.53 17.12 43.80
CA VAL A 921 32.91 15.83 44.14
C VAL A 921 33.66 14.67 43.48
N VAL A 922 34.03 14.79 42.21
CA VAL A 922 34.82 13.76 41.50
C VAL A 922 36.20 13.59 42.13
N ALA A 923 36.87 14.70 42.51
CA ALA A 923 38.15 14.63 43.21
C ALA A 923 38.03 13.99 44.60
N ALA A 924 36.93 14.22 45.33
CA ALA A 924 36.67 13.59 46.63
C ALA A 924 36.38 12.08 46.51
N VAL A 925 35.69 11.66 45.44
CA VAL A 925 35.41 10.25 45.15
C VAL A 925 36.68 9.50 44.73
N LEU A 926 37.53 10.13 43.91
CA LEU A 926 38.81 9.53 43.49
C LEU A 926 39.82 9.40 44.64
N LYS A 927 39.79 10.34 45.60
CA LYS A 927 40.66 10.29 46.79
C LYS A 927 40.20 9.28 47.86
N LYS A 928 39.00 8.70 47.71
CA LYS A 928 38.46 7.65 48.58
C LYS A 928 38.68 6.23 48.02
N LYS A 929 39.23 6.13 46.79
CA LYS A 929 39.59 4.89 46.09
C LYS A 929 41.12 4.66 45.97
N GLN A 930 41.93 5.52 46.59
CA GLN A 930 43.34 5.24 46.95
C GLN A 930 43.42 5.10 48.47
#